data_AF-A0A8H2WSW6-F1
#
_entry.id   AF-A0A8H2WSW6-F1
#
_cell.length_a   1.000
_cell.length_b   1.000
_cell.length_c   1.000
_cell.angle_alpha   90.00
_cell.angle_beta   90.00
_cell.angle_gamma   90.00
#
_symmetry.space_group_name_H-M   'P 1'
#
loop_
_entity.id
_entity.type
_entity.pdbx_description
1 polymer ?
#
loop_
_entity_poly.entity_id
_entity_poly.type
_entity_poly.pdbx_seq_one_letter_code
_entity_poly.pdbx_strand_id
1 'polypeptide(L)'
;MVTTTYTPSPPSTELQDAPPAYDSMTQPGDLDIRLVAQPSTRELLVSLVPPTEPKPAGEKKTGRAPVDLCLVIDVSGSMDTEAPVPGKQDKNETTGLSVLDVVKHATRTIIESMGDDDRIAVVTFSDSAEIVAPLTLMNKANRTKVWSTIEGLRTRGMTNLWDGLKTGMNVVTGNTPSQAPVSPVSSTPSWTPPPAVQLSASSDRSSWLRALGLDKNIQLSPQPSQEPKTEPESRIKAPGVDDTLSTPSAPKDQRLSAVFILTDGQPNIDPPRGHIPMLKSYLDALPSDAPNFTISTFGFGYNLDSRLLDEIANVGQGMYGFIPDSGMVGTVFVHALANLLSTWATGCVLDIEVVTKDPNADAKVKVLGAFPVTYSSWGANIRLGDLQYGQSRDVVILLPSGCFGSAAIHTVNISAKYSPHTHSDREFPSLTTESLQLNHEVGNSVILQHHAYRLSFICAVSKIFLGLKKTSTTCPVTKSEFEQSISNYLNNSTLKGYEPSQALTTDITSQVILGLEPEHWNRWGMHYLPSLARSHQRQQCLNFKDEGLQVYGRNSTIFISTRDRIDQTFDSLPPPKPSLKDRAVYRPGSNSAATYSPVATMAMYRSCSAPCFAGWCYVDTENGRTRVSDLRRGTLMQKVLTAIRVHKQQSDQSAPLDIAPILAVVNRALGYSTSVILAVSLPASDLRDLLTVLPQDTVLVDDEINNPAKVYVLPFTRATYGRFVPALNAIVAFAHNKGFEGVLFQSVEVNVEPEDVEKMVHLCTGVGKAFDAHTFQQALPDNAVSQVYLTGRTCPWNTLAIWNASKLARTGFLLTSETNTPPNSSAIEEAPTIALHQKLFPGQSRAILVQFEAKDGWGTVWTDPARAEWHARKMASKDTSAAAHISNIGLAGSVTIVEHIQINGDTT
;
A
#
# COMPACT_ATOMS: atom_id res chain seq x y z
N MET A 1 7.02 35.71 9.35
CA MET A 1 5.73 36.40 9.58
C MET A 1 5.35 37.18 8.32
N VAL A 2 4.53 36.58 7.47
CA VAL A 2 3.41 37.14 6.67
C VAL A 2 2.60 35.90 6.30
N THR A 3 1.40 35.77 6.84
CA THR A 3 0.49 34.64 6.66
C THR A 3 -0.33 34.83 5.39
N THR A 4 -0.11 34.00 4.37
CA THR A 4 -1.05 33.81 3.25
C THR A 4 -1.71 32.46 3.38
N THR A 5 -2.97 32.48 3.82
CA THR A 5 -3.91 31.37 3.85
C THR A 5 -4.33 31.01 2.43
N TYR A 6 -4.10 29.76 2.02
CA TYR A 6 -4.56 29.23 0.73
C TYR A 6 -5.97 28.67 0.92
N THR A 7 -6.98 29.43 0.50
CA THR A 7 -8.35 28.94 0.28
C THR A 7 -8.44 28.34 -1.13
N PRO A 8 -8.97 27.12 -1.32
CA PRO A 8 -9.18 26.57 -2.66
C PRO A 8 -10.32 27.31 -3.36
N SER A 9 -10.05 27.82 -4.55
CA SER A 9 -11.03 28.46 -5.44
C SER A 9 -12.00 27.43 -6.04
N PRO A 10 -13.27 27.79 -6.30
CA PRO A 10 -14.23 26.90 -6.95
C PRO A 10 -13.90 26.72 -8.45
N PRO A 11 -14.20 25.55 -9.05
CA PRO A 11 -13.97 25.32 -10.48
C PRO A 11 -14.96 26.11 -11.34
N SER A 12 -14.44 26.61 -12.47
CA SER A 12 -15.16 27.34 -13.51
C SER A 12 -16.18 26.45 -14.23
N THR A 13 -17.43 26.91 -14.28
CA THR A 13 -18.55 26.37 -15.06
C THR A 13 -18.38 26.62 -16.55
N GLU A 14 -18.22 25.56 -17.35
CA GLU A 14 -18.68 25.47 -18.75
C GLU A 14 -19.18 24.03 -19.04
N LEU A 15 -20.27 23.94 -19.81
CA LEU A 15 -21.20 22.81 -19.92
C LEU A 15 -20.66 21.58 -20.68
N GLN A 16 -20.79 20.38 -20.10
CA GLN A 16 -21.20 19.13 -20.78
C GLN A 16 -21.53 18.00 -19.78
N ASP A 17 -22.79 17.53 -19.84
CA ASP A 17 -23.45 16.39 -19.19
C ASP A 17 -23.04 16.01 -17.75
N ALA A 18 -23.62 16.77 -16.80
CA ALA A 18 -23.71 16.36 -15.41
C ALA A 18 -24.60 15.08 -15.27
N PRO A 19 -24.26 14.14 -14.37
CA PRO A 19 -25.22 13.11 -13.94
C PRO A 19 -26.48 13.78 -13.40
N PRO A 20 -27.67 13.16 -13.53
CA PRO A 20 -28.93 13.81 -13.17
C PRO A 20 -28.84 14.34 -11.74
N ALA A 21 -29.08 15.64 -11.61
CA ALA A 21 -29.21 16.31 -10.33
C ALA A 21 -30.22 15.54 -9.48
N TYR A 22 -29.82 15.20 -8.25
CA TYR A 22 -30.71 14.60 -7.26
C TYR A 22 -31.90 15.52 -7.08
N ASP A 23 -33.07 15.05 -7.51
CA ASP A 23 -34.33 15.67 -7.11
C ASP A 23 -34.43 15.44 -5.59
N SER A 24 -34.15 16.49 -4.82
CA SER A 24 -34.13 16.48 -3.36
C SER A 24 -35.55 16.53 -2.77
N MET A 25 -36.57 16.39 -3.60
CA MET A 25 -37.95 16.27 -3.17
C MET A 25 -38.34 14.78 -3.17
N THR A 26 -38.56 14.25 -1.96
CA THR A 26 -38.94 12.86 -1.61
C THR A 26 -37.83 11.81 -1.68
N GLN A 27 -36.99 11.73 -0.63
CA GLN A 27 -36.24 10.50 -0.36
C GLN A 27 -37.20 9.44 0.20
N PRO A 28 -37.26 8.23 -0.37
CA PRO A 28 -38.02 7.14 0.23
C PRO A 28 -37.43 6.80 1.59
N GLY A 29 -38.29 6.58 2.58
CA GLY A 29 -37.87 6.23 3.92
C GLY A 29 -37.32 4.80 4.07
N ASP A 30 -37.40 3.98 3.03
CA ASP A 30 -37.14 2.53 3.05
C ASP A 30 -36.08 2.15 1.99
N LEU A 31 -35.68 0.87 1.91
CA LEU A 31 -34.70 0.42 0.91
C LEU A 31 -35.25 0.63 -0.51
N ASP A 32 -34.50 1.34 -1.35
CA ASP A 32 -34.77 1.47 -2.79
C ASP A 32 -33.97 0.41 -3.58
N ILE A 33 -34.59 -0.22 -4.58
CA ILE A 33 -33.93 -1.19 -5.47
C ILE A 33 -33.88 -0.59 -6.87
N ARG A 34 -32.67 -0.31 -7.36
CA ARG A 34 -32.47 0.23 -8.71
C ARG A 34 -31.93 -0.84 -9.64
N LEU A 35 -32.53 -0.92 -10.82
CA LEU A 35 -32.20 -1.89 -11.85
C LEU A 35 -31.63 -1.17 -13.08
N VAL A 36 -30.48 -1.65 -13.57
CA VAL A 36 -29.93 -1.23 -14.86
C VAL A 36 -29.54 -2.48 -15.64
N ALA A 37 -30.16 -2.68 -16.79
CA ALA A 37 -29.95 -3.84 -17.63
C ALA A 37 -29.22 -3.46 -18.92
N GLN A 38 -28.25 -4.27 -19.34
CA GLN A 38 -27.59 -4.14 -20.63
C GLN A 38 -27.82 -5.40 -21.47
N PRO A 39 -28.83 -5.39 -22.37
CA PRO A 39 -29.21 -6.58 -23.14
C PRO A 39 -28.07 -7.18 -23.98
N SER A 40 -27.15 -6.35 -24.48
CA SER A 40 -26.02 -6.78 -25.32
C SER A 40 -25.05 -7.70 -24.59
N THR A 41 -24.83 -7.50 -23.28
CA THR A 41 -23.98 -8.35 -22.44
C THR A 41 -24.78 -9.32 -21.58
N ARG A 42 -26.12 -9.18 -21.57
CA ARG A 42 -27.06 -9.91 -20.70
C ARG A 42 -26.84 -9.66 -19.22
N GLU A 43 -26.28 -8.52 -18.88
CA GLU A 43 -25.96 -8.14 -17.51
C GLU A 43 -27.08 -7.28 -16.92
N LEU A 44 -27.45 -7.58 -15.68
CA LEU A 44 -28.33 -6.77 -14.83
C LEU A 44 -27.53 -6.32 -13.61
N LEU A 45 -27.40 -5.01 -13.44
CA LEU A 45 -26.96 -4.38 -12.21
C LEU A 45 -28.18 -4.20 -11.29
N VAL A 46 -28.09 -4.75 -10.09
CA VAL A 46 -29.02 -4.51 -8.98
C VAL A 46 -28.30 -3.67 -7.93
N SER A 47 -28.80 -2.47 -7.68
CA SER A 47 -28.28 -1.56 -6.65
C SER A 47 -29.30 -1.43 -5.53
N LEU A 48 -28.98 -1.96 -4.35
CA LEU A 48 -29.76 -1.72 -3.14
C LEU A 48 -29.30 -0.39 -2.54
N VAL A 49 -30.18 0.58 -2.42
CA VAL A 49 -29.87 1.94 -1.98
C VAL A 49 -30.55 2.19 -0.62
N PRO A 50 -29.78 2.08 0.49
CA PRO A 50 -30.27 2.44 1.82
C PRO A 50 -30.60 3.93 1.96
N PRO A 51 -31.41 4.30 2.96
CA PRO A 51 -31.62 5.69 3.35
C PRO A 51 -30.30 6.40 3.65
N THR A 52 -30.24 7.70 3.41
CA THR A 52 -29.04 8.50 3.70
C THR A 52 -28.93 8.89 5.18
N GLU A 53 -30.07 9.04 5.86
CA GLU A 53 -30.16 9.45 7.26
C GLU A 53 -31.20 8.64 8.05
N PRO A 54 -31.11 8.58 9.39
CA PRO A 54 -32.10 7.89 10.23
C PRO A 54 -33.42 8.68 10.24
N LYS A 55 -34.56 7.98 10.22
CA LYS A 55 -35.88 8.64 10.38
C LYS A 55 -35.98 9.29 11.77
N PRO A 56 -36.42 10.54 11.90
CA PRO A 56 -36.74 11.13 13.20
C PRO A 56 -37.99 10.45 13.78
N ALA A 57 -37.84 9.75 14.91
CA ALA A 57 -38.93 9.13 15.65
C ALA A 57 -39.29 9.96 16.89
N GLY A 58 -40.34 10.78 16.80
CA GLY A 58 -40.92 11.51 17.95
C GLY A 58 -40.00 12.53 18.64
N GLU A 59 -40.29 12.88 19.90
CA GLU A 59 -39.62 13.94 20.66
C GLU A 59 -38.26 13.55 21.28
N LYS A 60 -37.74 12.31 21.08
CA LYS A 60 -36.43 11.89 21.63
C LYS A 60 -35.59 10.99 20.69
N LYS A 61 -34.34 11.46 20.49
CA LYS A 61 -33.10 10.88 19.93
C LYS A 61 -33.11 10.46 18.44
N THR A 62 -32.73 11.43 17.61
CA THR A 62 -32.24 11.32 16.23
C THR A 62 -30.84 10.68 16.16
N GLY A 63 -30.72 9.36 16.43
CA GLY A 63 -29.43 8.67 16.53
C GLY A 63 -29.35 7.32 15.81
N ARG A 64 -28.12 6.86 15.57
CA ARG A 64 -27.85 5.48 15.10
C ARG A 64 -28.24 4.45 16.15
N ALA A 65 -28.41 3.19 15.71
CA ALA A 65 -28.67 2.08 16.61
C ALA A 65 -27.52 1.86 17.62
N PRO A 66 -27.82 1.53 18.89
CA PRO A 66 -26.81 1.11 19.85
C PRO A 66 -26.13 -0.21 19.45
N VAL A 67 -24.86 -0.36 19.81
CA VAL A 67 -24.03 -1.52 19.44
C VAL A 67 -23.63 -2.33 20.68
N ASP A 68 -23.57 -3.65 20.51
CA ASP A 68 -22.91 -4.63 21.37
C ASP A 68 -21.66 -5.16 20.66
N LEU A 69 -20.49 -4.69 21.06
CA LEU A 69 -19.23 -5.07 20.45
C LEU A 69 -18.42 -5.98 21.39
N CYS A 70 -18.13 -7.19 20.95
CA CYS A 70 -17.22 -8.09 21.64
C CYS A 70 -15.84 -8.06 20.98
N LEU A 71 -14.83 -7.56 21.70
CA LEU A 71 -13.43 -7.61 21.28
C LEU A 71 -12.81 -8.91 21.78
N VAL A 72 -12.37 -9.76 20.85
CA VAL A 72 -11.67 -11.02 21.11
C VAL A 72 -10.19 -10.80 20.82
N ILE A 73 -9.42 -10.59 21.87
CA ILE A 73 -8.01 -10.16 21.82
C ILE A 73 -7.10 -11.36 22.05
N ASP A 74 -6.22 -11.62 21.10
CA ASP A 74 -5.12 -12.55 21.25
C ASP A 74 -4.12 -12.02 22.28
N VAL A 75 -3.82 -12.83 23.29
CA VAL A 75 -2.79 -12.53 24.29
C VAL A 75 -1.74 -13.64 24.32
N SER A 76 -1.56 -14.37 23.22
CA SER A 76 -0.53 -15.39 23.06
C SER A 76 0.88 -14.80 23.15
N GLY A 77 1.88 -15.66 23.34
CA GLY A 77 3.28 -15.24 23.42
C GLY A 77 3.79 -14.47 22.20
N SER A 78 3.28 -14.73 21.00
CA SER A 78 3.67 -14.02 19.76
C SER A 78 3.33 -12.54 19.81
N MET A 79 2.28 -12.15 20.53
CA MET A 79 1.84 -10.77 20.65
C MET A 79 2.87 -9.87 21.38
N ASP A 80 3.91 -10.46 22.00
CA ASP A 80 5.04 -9.76 22.64
C ASP A 80 6.17 -9.44 21.63
N THR A 81 6.01 -9.82 20.37
CA THR A 81 6.93 -9.47 19.29
C THR A 81 6.86 -7.97 18.96
N GLU A 82 7.97 -7.44 18.44
CA GLU A 82 8.05 -6.04 18.03
C GLU A 82 6.99 -5.73 16.96
N ALA A 83 6.18 -4.70 17.19
CA ALA A 83 5.22 -4.22 16.21
C ALA A 83 5.96 -3.77 14.94
N PRO A 84 5.59 -4.27 13.75
CA PRO A 84 6.22 -3.83 12.53
C PRO A 84 6.04 -2.32 12.34
N VAL A 85 7.07 -1.71 11.75
CA VAL A 85 7.12 -0.29 11.41
C VAL A 85 7.10 -0.11 9.89
N PRO A 86 6.50 0.99 9.36
CA PRO A 86 6.51 1.26 7.92
C PRO A 86 7.95 1.32 7.35
N GLY A 87 8.21 0.61 6.24
CA GLY A 87 9.49 0.70 5.50
C GLY A 87 10.28 -0.59 5.31
N LYS A 88 11.38 -0.52 4.53
CA LYS A 88 12.38 -1.60 4.47
C LYS A 88 13.16 -1.63 5.80
N GLN A 89 13.29 -2.82 6.38
CA GLN A 89 13.98 -3.09 7.66
C GLN A 89 15.51 -2.85 7.62
N ASP A 90 16.03 -2.18 6.59
CA ASP A 90 17.45 -2.17 6.24
C ASP A 90 18.34 -1.34 7.18
N LYS A 91 17.79 -0.67 8.23
CA LYS A 91 18.60 -0.13 9.35
C LYS A 91 17.91 -0.24 10.72
N ASN A 92 18.77 -0.37 11.73
CA ASN A 92 18.52 -0.91 13.06
C ASN A 92 17.87 0.11 14.03
N GLU A 93 16.58 0.42 13.88
CA GLU A 93 15.79 1.23 14.82
C GLU A 93 14.52 0.49 15.29
N THR A 94 14.02 0.82 16.49
CA THR A 94 12.83 0.21 17.12
C THR A 94 11.98 1.25 17.84
N THR A 95 10.65 1.12 17.77
CA THR A 95 9.73 1.95 18.57
C THR A 95 9.56 1.44 20.00
N GLY A 96 10.08 0.24 20.29
CA GLY A 96 9.85 -0.46 21.56
C GLY A 96 8.40 -0.88 21.79
N LEU A 97 7.52 -0.76 20.79
CA LEU A 97 6.12 -1.20 20.87
C LEU A 97 6.03 -2.68 20.52
N SER A 98 5.29 -3.44 21.32
CA SER A 98 4.85 -4.79 20.96
C SER A 98 3.56 -4.75 20.13
N VAL A 99 3.24 -5.85 19.43
CA VAL A 99 1.94 -5.99 18.76
C VAL A 99 0.79 -5.81 19.75
N LEU A 100 0.90 -6.36 20.98
CA LEU A 100 -0.09 -6.17 22.03
C LEU A 100 -0.26 -4.69 22.44
N ASP A 101 0.80 -3.90 22.50
CA ASP A 101 0.70 -2.46 22.82
C ASP A 101 -0.13 -1.70 21.79
N VAL A 102 0.08 -2.05 20.51
CA VAL A 102 -0.68 -1.50 19.39
C VAL A 102 -2.15 -1.91 19.47
N VAL A 103 -2.44 -3.17 19.78
CA VAL A 103 -3.81 -3.70 19.95
C VAL A 103 -4.53 -3.04 21.13
N LYS A 104 -3.84 -2.83 22.26
CA LYS A 104 -4.37 -2.08 23.40
C LYS A 104 -4.73 -0.65 23.01
N HIS A 105 -3.88 0.01 22.24
CA HIS A 105 -4.14 1.38 21.78
C HIS A 105 -5.35 1.44 20.83
N ALA A 106 -5.46 0.51 19.88
CA ALA A 106 -6.63 0.39 19.00
C ALA A 106 -7.91 0.17 19.81
N THR A 107 -7.85 -0.72 20.81
CA THR A 107 -8.96 -1.01 21.71
C THR A 107 -9.37 0.23 22.52
N ARG A 108 -8.41 1.02 23.01
CA ARG A 108 -8.69 2.28 23.70
C ARG A 108 -9.44 3.25 22.80
N THR A 109 -9.02 3.37 21.56
CA THR A 109 -9.65 4.24 20.56
C THR A 109 -11.12 3.86 20.37
N ILE A 110 -11.42 2.55 20.30
CA ILE A 110 -12.79 2.03 20.20
C ILE A 110 -13.60 2.44 21.43
N ILE A 111 -13.11 2.17 22.64
CA ILE A 111 -13.80 2.49 23.90
C ILE A 111 -14.13 3.97 24.01
N GLU A 112 -13.18 4.85 23.66
CA GLU A 112 -13.37 6.29 23.73
C GLU A 112 -14.32 6.82 22.63
N SER A 113 -14.42 6.09 21.52
CA SER A 113 -15.26 6.49 20.37
C SER A 113 -16.68 5.96 20.42
N MET A 114 -16.98 4.99 21.28
CA MET A 114 -18.35 4.48 21.48
C MET A 114 -19.24 5.53 22.15
N GLY A 115 -20.55 5.45 21.91
CA GLY A 115 -21.56 6.26 22.59
C GLY A 115 -21.97 5.64 23.92
N ASP A 116 -22.61 6.43 24.79
CA ASP A 116 -22.97 5.98 26.15
C ASP A 116 -24.02 4.85 26.17
N ASP A 117 -24.81 4.75 25.09
CA ASP A 117 -25.81 3.70 24.89
C ASP A 117 -25.20 2.40 24.32
N ASP A 118 -23.92 2.38 23.90
CA ASP A 118 -23.25 1.18 23.40
C ASP A 118 -22.68 0.31 24.54
N ARG A 119 -22.50 -0.98 24.28
CA ARG A 119 -21.85 -1.93 25.20
C ARG A 119 -20.63 -2.56 24.58
N ILE A 120 -19.58 -2.72 25.38
CA ILE A 120 -18.39 -3.47 24.99
C ILE A 120 -18.19 -4.68 25.90
N ALA A 121 -17.76 -5.80 25.32
CA ALA A 121 -17.19 -6.92 26.04
C ALA A 121 -15.76 -7.16 25.57
N VAL A 122 -14.92 -7.69 26.46
CA VAL A 122 -13.53 -8.04 26.17
C VAL A 122 -13.30 -9.49 26.56
N VAL A 123 -12.99 -10.29 25.55
CA VAL A 123 -12.54 -11.67 25.68
C VAL A 123 -11.07 -11.71 25.30
N THR A 124 -10.25 -12.37 26.11
CA THR A 124 -8.86 -12.65 25.75
C THR A 124 -8.69 -14.14 25.51
N PHE A 125 -7.81 -14.54 24.60
CA PHE A 125 -7.49 -15.95 24.41
C PHE A 125 -5.98 -16.19 24.32
N SER A 126 -5.57 -17.32 24.89
CA SER A 126 -4.26 -17.94 24.70
C SER A 126 -4.45 -19.45 24.51
N ASP A 127 -4.08 -20.28 25.48
CA ASP A 127 -4.40 -21.72 25.50
C ASP A 127 -5.92 -21.96 25.67
N SER A 128 -6.57 -21.02 26.35
CA SER A 128 -8.02 -20.97 26.57
C SER A 128 -8.50 -19.52 26.54
N ALA A 129 -9.81 -19.32 26.43
CA ALA A 129 -10.45 -18.02 26.41
C ALA A 129 -11.02 -17.61 27.78
N GLU A 130 -10.96 -16.32 28.07
CA GLU A 130 -11.43 -15.71 29.31
C GLU A 130 -12.20 -14.43 29.02
N ILE A 131 -13.36 -14.25 29.67
CA ILE A 131 -14.14 -13.00 29.61
C ILE A 131 -13.56 -12.05 30.66
N VAL A 132 -12.75 -11.08 30.21
CA VAL A 132 -12.08 -10.13 31.11
C VAL A 132 -12.97 -8.90 31.39
N ALA A 133 -13.89 -8.60 30.49
CA ALA A 133 -14.99 -7.67 30.73
C ALA A 133 -16.27 -8.21 30.09
N PRO A 134 -17.36 -8.42 30.85
CA PRO A 134 -18.66 -8.74 30.27
C PRO A 134 -19.23 -7.54 29.51
N LEU A 135 -20.33 -7.72 28.76
CA LEU A 135 -21.03 -6.63 28.06
C LEU A 135 -21.38 -5.50 29.03
N THR A 136 -20.65 -4.39 28.91
CA THR A 136 -20.69 -3.25 29.84
C THR A 136 -21.03 -1.99 29.06
N LEU A 137 -21.98 -1.18 29.56
CA LEU A 137 -22.34 0.11 28.95
C LEU A 137 -21.15 1.08 28.97
N MET A 138 -20.90 1.79 27.87
CA MET A 138 -19.78 2.74 27.71
C MET A 138 -20.06 4.12 28.29
N ASN A 139 -20.63 4.18 29.50
CA ASN A 139 -20.69 5.43 30.27
C ASN A 139 -19.30 5.84 30.79
N LYS A 140 -19.16 7.09 31.22
CA LYS A 140 -17.89 7.67 31.67
C LYS A 140 -17.12 6.83 32.70
N ALA A 141 -17.81 6.25 33.69
CA ALA A 141 -17.17 5.45 34.74
C ALA A 141 -16.71 4.08 34.20
N ASN A 142 -17.55 3.43 33.41
CA ASN A 142 -17.28 2.11 32.85
C ASN A 142 -16.16 2.12 31.81
N ARG A 143 -16.02 3.19 31.02
CA ARG A 143 -14.90 3.36 30.09
C ARG A 143 -13.55 3.24 30.80
N THR A 144 -13.40 3.96 31.91
CA THR A 144 -12.17 3.91 32.72
C THR A 144 -11.93 2.52 33.30
N LYS A 145 -12.98 1.85 33.79
CA LYS A 145 -12.90 0.49 34.33
C LYS A 145 -12.43 -0.51 33.29
N VAL A 146 -13.07 -0.54 32.12
CA VAL A 146 -12.72 -1.45 31.03
C VAL A 146 -11.31 -1.15 30.50
N TRP A 147 -10.96 0.13 30.35
CA TRP A 147 -9.60 0.53 29.95
C TRP A 147 -8.53 0.05 30.94
N SER A 148 -8.75 0.21 32.24
CA SER A 148 -7.80 -0.26 33.27
C SER A 148 -7.53 -1.76 33.17
N THR A 149 -8.55 -2.55 32.82
CA THR A 149 -8.41 -3.99 32.58
C THR A 149 -7.56 -4.28 31.35
N ILE A 150 -7.79 -3.57 30.23
CA ILE A 150 -7.05 -3.75 28.98
C ILE A 150 -5.59 -3.29 29.11
N GLU A 151 -5.33 -2.18 29.79
CA GLU A 151 -3.96 -1.69 30.04
C GLU A 151 -3.14 -2.76 30.79
N GLY A 152 -3.80 -3.50 31.69
CA GLY A 152 -3.25 -4.60 32.48
C GLY A 152 -2.94 -5.89 31.73
N LEU A 153 -3.39 -6.08 30.48
CA LEU A 153 -3.19 -7.35 29.76
C LEU A 153 -1.70 -7.67 29.56
N ARG A 154 -1.35 -8.96 29.56
CA ARG A 154 0.00 -9.49 29.36
C ARG A 154 -0.07 -10.72 28.47
N THR A 155 1.00 -10.97 27.73
CA THR A 155 1.12 -12.15 26.87
C THR A 155 1.36 -13.41 27.69
N ARG A 156 0.81 -14.53 27.24
CA ARG A 156 0.91 -15.86 27.87
C ARG A 156 0.51 -16.97 26.89
N GLY A 157 1.05 -18.17 27.08
CA GLY A 157 0.52 -19.38 26.44
C GLY A 157 0.61 -19.44 24.91
N MET A 158 -0.16 -20.37 24.34
CA MET A 158 -0.30 -20.62 22.90
C MET A 158 -1.48 -19.85 22.29
N THR A 159 -1.86 -20.17 21.05
CA THR A 159 -2.93 -19.50 20.29
C THR A 159 -4.09 -20.45 19.98
N ASN A 160 -5.14 -20.45 20.80
CA ASN A 160 -6.40 -21.20 20.63
C ASN A 160 -7.51 -20.30 20.10
N LEU A 161 -7.45 -20.03 18.79
CA LEU A 161 -8.37 -19.12 18.10
C LEU A 161 -9.84 -19.58 18.23
N TRP A 162 -10.10 -20.89 18.17
CA TRP A 162 -11.46 -21.42 18.26
C TRP A 162 -12.11 -21.13 19.61
N ASP A 163 -11.39 -21.31 20.72
CA ASP A 163 -11.96 -21.07 22.05
C ASP A 163 -12.26 -19.58 22.27
N GLY A 164 -11.37 -18.70 21.77
CA GLY A 164 -11.59 -17.25 21.74
C GLY A 164 -12.84 -16.88 20.94
N LEU A 165 -12.95 -17.39 19.71
CA LEU A 165 -14.07 -17.14 18.82
C LEU A 165 -15.39 -17.65 19.41
N LYS A 166 -15.43 -18.88 19.92
CA LYS A 166 -16.62 -19.46 20.57
C LYS A 166 -17.05 -18.65 21.78
N THR A 167 -16.11 -18.24 22.62
CA THR A 167 -16.40 -17.43 23.82
C THR A 167 -16.94 -16.05 23.45
N GLY A 168 -16.35 -15.39 22.45
CA GLY A 168 -16.86 -14.11 21.94
C GLY A 168 -18.28 -14.21 21.38
N MET A 169 -18.56 -15.27 20.61
CA MET A 169 -19.91 -15.54 20.11
C MET A 169 -20.90 -15.81 21.25
N ASN A 170 -20.50 -16.59 22.27
CA ASN A 170 -21.35 -16.86 23.43
C ASN A 170 -21.72 -15.58 24.20
N VAL A 171 -20.80 -14.62 24.28
CA VAL A 171 -21.06 -13.33 24.95
C VAL A 171 -22.14 -12.53 24.23
N VAL A 172 -22.08 -12.44 22.89
CA VAL A 172 -23.08 -11.67 22.11
C VAL A 172 -24.41 -12.40 21.98
N THR A 173 -24.42 -13.74 22.01
CA THR A 173 -25.67 -14.53 21.98
C THR A 173 -26.30 -14.75 23.35
N GLY A 174 -25.63 -14.37 24.44
CA GLY A 174 -26.09 -14.61 25.81
C GLY A 174 -25.91 -16.06 26.29
N ASN A 175 -25.18 -16.89 25.55
CA ASN A 175 -24.87 -18.29 25.87
C ASN A 175 -23.63 -18.42 26.77
N THR A 176 -23.44 -17.52 27.75
CA THR A 176 -22.31 -17.61 28.68
C THR A 176 -22.56 -18.72 29.70
N PRO A 177 -21.64 -19.68 29.87
CA PRO A 177 -21.70 -20.60 31.00
C PRO A 177 -21.66 -19.80 32.30
N SER A 178 -22.53 -20.12 33.25
CA SER A 178 -22.56 -19.49 34.58
C SER A 178 -21.21 -19.64 35.26
N GLN A 179 -20.38 -18.59 35.24
CA GLN A 179 -19.13 -18.57 36.01
C GLN A 179 -19.47 -18.25 37.47
N ALA A 180 -19.21 -19.22 38.36
CA ALA A 180 -19.14 -18.95 39.79
C ALA A 180 -17.95 -18.01 40.06
N PRO A 181 -18.09 -17.01 40.95
CA PRO A 181 -17.01 -16.06 41.24
C PRO A 181 -15.80 -16.79 41.82
N VAL A 182 -14.65 -16.66 41.17
CA VAL A 182 -13.38 -17.19 41.65
C VAL A 182 -12.92 -16.33 42.83
N SER A 183 -12.91 -16.90 44.03
CA SER A 183 -12.26 -16.28 45.20
C SER A 183 -10.74 -16.39 45.07
N PRO A 184 -9.96 -15.38 45.51
CA PRO A 184 -8.50 -15.45 45.44
C PRO A 184 -7.97 -16.50 46.41
N VAL A 185 -7.30 -17.53 45.89
CA VAL A 185 -6.56 -18.50 46.70
C VAL A 185 -5.22 -17.88 47.09
N SER A 186 -5.09 -17.44 48.34
CA SER A 186 -3.80 -17.12 48.96
C SER A 186 -3.18 -18.40 49.53
N SER A 187 -2.07 -18.86 48.97
CA SER A 187 -1.19 -19.82 49.63
C SER A 187 0.26 -19.35 49.51
N THR A 188 0.73 -18.64 50.52
CA THR A 188 2.16 -18.44 50.78
C THR A 188 2.74 -19.75 51.35
N PRO A 189 3.82 -20.32 50.79
CA PRO A 189 4.56 -21.39 51.47
C PRO A 189 5.55 -20.76 52.47
N SER A 190 5.37 -21.07 53.74
CA SER A 190 6.35 -20.78 54.80
C SER A 190 7.57 -21.70 54.66
N TRP A 191 8.76 -21.08 54.58
CA TRP A 191 10.05 -21.76 54.49
C TRP A 191 10.55 -22.18 55.89
N THR A 192 10.94 -23.44 56.05
CA THR A 192 11.75 -23.94 57.18
C THR A 192 12.94 -24.74 56.63
N PRO A 193 14.15 -24.59 57.19
CA PRO A 193 15.35 -25.21 56.63
C PRO A 193 15.46 -26.69 57.02
N PRO A 194 15.96 -27.58 56.13
CA PRO A 194 16.22 -28.97 56.47
C PRO A 194 17.64 -29.18 57.05
N PRO A 195 17.87 -30.21 57.89
CA PRO A 195 19.21 -30.60 58.31
C PRO A 195 19.91 -31.45 57.24
N ALA A 196 21.24 -31.40 57.27
CA ALA A 196 22.14 -31.95 56.26
C ALA A 196 22.18 -33.49 56.23
N VAL A 197 22.20 -34.07 55.02
CA VAL A 197 22.65 -35.45 54.76
C VAL A 197 23.48 -35.52 53.46
N GLN A 198 24.49 -36.38 53.51
CA GLN A 198 25.69 -36.46 52.70
C GLN A 198 25.53 -36.93 51.24
N LEU A 199 26.55 -36.57 50.45
CA LEU A 199 26.86 -36.91 49.07
C LEU A 199 26.84 -38.42 48.73
N SER A 200 26.40 -38.74 47.51
CA SER A 200 27.13 -39.63 46.59
C SER A 200 26.70 -39.43 45.13
N ALA A 201 27.68 -39.51 44.23
CA ALA A 201 27.65 -39.15 42.82
C ALA A 201 27.25 -40.30 41.88
N SER A 202 26.71 -39.94 40.69
CA SER A 202 27.04 -40.45 39.33
C SER A 202 25.91 -40.08 38.36
N SER A 203 26.18 -39.21 37.39
CA SER A 203 26.54 -39.48 35.99
C SER A 203 25.38 -39.85 35.06
N ASP A 204 25.17 -38.96 34.10
CA ASP A 204 25.20 -39.23 32.66
C ASP A 204 23.94 -38.92 31.82
N ARG A 205 24.26 -38.60 30.57
CA ARG A 205 23.58 -37.77 29.59
C ARG A 205 22.51 -38.50 28.77
N SER A 206 21.77 -37.66 28.04
CA SER A 206 21.18 -37.86 26.70
C SER A 206 19.95 -38.76 26.53
N SER A 207 18.83 -38.09 26.26
CA SER A 207 18.02 -38.12 25.03
C SER A 207 17.88 -39.39 24.17
N TRP A 208 16.65 -39.47 23.63
CA TRP A 208 16.18 -39.95 22.33
C TRP A 208 16.04 -41.46 22.02
N LEU A 209 14.75 -41.85 21.97
CA LEU A 209 14.05 -42.68 20.97
C LEU A 209 14.16 -44.21 21.02
N ARG A 210 12.97 -44.81 20.75
CA ARG A 210 12.63 -46.22 20.48
C ARG A 210 12.50 -47.06 21.77
N ALA A 211 11.44 -47.82 21.99
CA ALA A 211 10.58 -48.54 21.07
C ALA A 211 9.17 -48.65 21.69
N LEU A 212 8.11 -48.15 21.04
CA LEU A 212 7.24 -48.95 20.16
C LEU A 212 6.84 -50.29 20.78
N GLY A 213 5.63 -50.37 21.34
CA GLY A 213 5.04 -51.64 21.76
C GLY A 213 3.65 -51.47 22.38
N LEU A 214 2.63 -51.53 21.54
CA LEU A 214 1.20 -51.63 21.89
C LEU A 214 0.93 -52.77 22.91
N ASP A 215 -0.02 -52.59 23.84
CA ASP A 215 -1.28 -53.36 23.82
C ASP A 215 -2.29 -53.02 24.96
N LYS A 216 -3.52 -52.77 24.51
CA LYS A 216 -4.84 -53.30 24.92
C LYS A 216 -5.21 -53.55 26.40
N ASN A 217 -6.40 -52.99 26.71
CA ASN A 217 -7.64 -53.66 27.14
C ASN A 217 -8.12 -53.63 28.62
N ILE A 218 -9.44 -53.36 28.73
CA ILE A 218 -10.44 -53.78 29.74
C ILE A 218 -10.50 -52.96 31.05
N GLN A 219 -11.64 -52.66 31.69
CA GLN A 219 -13.09 -52.57 31.42
C GLN A 219 -13.74 -52.26 32.79
N LEU A 220 -14.93 -51.64 32.77
CA LEU A 220 -16.00 -51.67 33.79
C LEU A 220 -15.94 -50.82 35.09
N SER A 221 -17.02 -50.02 35.20
CA SER A 221 -17.71 -49.31 36.31
C SER A 221 -17.95 -50.18 37.58
N PRO A 222 -18.60 -49.72 38.69
CA PRO A 222 -19.35 -48.46 38.92
C PRO A 222 -19.17 -47.77 40.30
N GLN A 223 -19.81 -46.60 40.41
CA GLN A 223 -20.29 -45.85 41.60
C GLN A 223 -20.73 -46.72 42.82
N PRO A 224 -20.76 -46.22 44.09
CA PRO A 224 -21.74 -45.17 44.47
C PRO A 224 -21.44 -44.24 45.68
N SER A 225 -22.35 -43.25 45.76
CA SER A 225 -22.80 -42.30 46.79
C SER A 225 -22.47 -42.50 48.29
N GLN A 226 -22.29 -41.38 49.00
CA GLN A 226 -23.16 -40.94 50.13
C GLN A 226 -22.77 -39.56 50.71
N GLU A 227 -23.75 -38.67 50.77
CA GLU A 227 -23.92 -37.45 51.58
C GLU A 227 -24.13 -37.77 53.10
N PRO A 228 -24.40 -36.83 54.05
CA PRO A 228 -24.08 -35.39 54.23
C PRO A 228 -23.70 -35.05 55.72
N LYS A 229 -23.75 -33.73 56.09
CA LYS A 229 -23.80 -33.09 57.45
C LYS A 229 -22.45 -32.50 57.92
N THR A 230 -22.32 -31.30 58.52
CA THR A 230 -23.24 -30.35 59.18
C THR A 230 -22.47 -29.03 59.44
N GLU A 231 -23.14 -27.87 59.43
CA GLU A 231 -22.65 -26.57 59.93
C GLU A 231 -22.51 -26.56 61.48
N PRO A 232 -21.88 -25.52 62.10
CA PRO A 232 -22.68 -24.35 62.51
C PRO A 232 -22.00 -22.96 62.42
N GLU A 233 -22.90 -21.99 62.25
CA GLU A 233 -22.96 -20.54 62.42
C GLU A 233 -21.95 -19.79 63.34
N SER A 234 -21.59 -18.54 62.93
CA SER A 234 -21.95 -17.32 63.70
C SER A 234 -21.74 -15.99 62.93
N ARG A 235 -22.86 -15.25 62.82
CA ARG A 235 -23.11 -13.81 62.48
C ARG A 235 -22.00 -12.81 62.85
N ILE A 236 -21.83 -11.66 62.16
CA ILE A 236 -22.70 -10.45 62.20
C ILE A 236 -22.54 -9.54 60.92
N LYS A 237 -23.68 -8.95 60.50
CA LYS A 237 -24.07 -7.97 59.43
C LYS A 237 -23.29 -6.63 59.40
N ALA A 238 -23.36 -5.67 58.45
CA ALA A 238 -23.82 -5.36 57.05
C ALA A 238 -23.48 -3.83 56.84
N PRO A 239 -23.52 -3.16 55.64
CA PRO A 239 -24.68 -2.96 54.74
C PRO A 239 -24.32 -3.14 53.24
N GLY A 240 -25.20 -3.41 52.28
CA GLY A 240 -26.62 -3.13 52.14
C GLY A 240 -26.85 -1.98 51.14
N VAL A 241 -26.69 -2.23 49.83
CA VAL A 241 -27.30 -1.40 48.77
C VAL A 241 -28.21 -2.33 47.97
N ASP A 242 -29.47 -1.95 47.97
CA ASP A 242 -30.63 -2.63 47.41
C ASP A 242 -30.80 -2.17 45.95
N ASP A 243 -31.02 -3.12 45.04
CA ASP A 243 -31.61 -2.87 43.73
C ASP A 243 -32.35 -4.14 43.30
N THR A 244 -33.44 -4.43 44.01
CA THR A 244 -34.51 -5.33 43.54
C THR A 244 -35.81 -4.55 43.34
N LEU A 245 -35.95 -3.94 42.17
CA LEU A 245 -37.26 -3.65 41.60
C LEU A 245 -37.31 -4.16 40.17
N SER A 246 -37.98 -5.29 40.00
CA SER A 246 -38.43 -5.82 38.72
C SER A 246 -39.49 -4.87 38.15
N THR A 247 -39.06 -3.86 37.40
CA THR A 247 -39.92 -3.15 36.46
C THR A 247 -40.34 -4.11 35.33
N PRO A 248 -41.56 -3.99 34.78
CA PRO A 248 -41.98 -4.81 33.65
C PRO A 248 -40.94 -4.69 32.54
N SER A 249 -40.53 -5.82 31.96
CA SER A 249 -39.47 -5.92 30.96
C SER A 249 -39.64 -4.84 29.90
N ALA A 250 -38.75 -3.85 29.93
CA ALA A 250 -38.60 -2.90 28.85
C ALA A 250 -38.47 -3.68 27.52
N PRO A 251 -39.03 -3.19 26.41
CA PRO A 251 -38.85 -3.84 25.12
C PRO A 251 -37.35 -4.10 24.91
N LYS A 252 -36.97 -5.34 24.51
CA LYS A 252 -35.58 -5.66 24.14
C LYS A 252 -35.18 -4.69 23.04
N ASP A 253 -34.43 -3.64 23.39
CA ASP A 253 -33.87 -2.70 22.41
C ASP A 253 -33.11 -3.52 21.35
N GLN A 254 -33.42 -3.28 20.08
CA GLN A 254 -32.76 -3.96 18.97
C GLN A 254 -31.36 -3.38 18.81
N ARG A 255 -30.35 -4.12 19.25
CA ARG A 255 -28.93 -3.70 19.27
C ARG A 255 -28.17 -4.42 18.18
N LEU A 256 -27.32 -3.69 17.47
CA LEU A 256 -26.38 -4.28 16.52
C LEU A 256 -25.34 -5.09 17.29
N SER A 257 -25.07 -6.32 16.90
CA SER A 257 -24.06 -7.15 17.56
C SER A 257 -22.87 -7.43 16.63
N ALA A 258 -21.65 -7.32 17.15
CA ALA A 258 -20.44 -7.59 16.37
C ALA A 258 -19.34 -8.23 17.23
N VAL A 259 -18.57 -9.11 16.62
CA VAL A 259 -17.37 -9.75 17.19
C VAL A 259 -16.17 -9.34 16.37
N PHE A 260 -15.19 -8.68 17.00
CA PHE A 260 -13.92 -8.32 16.35
C PHE A 260 -12.82 -9.21 16.94
N ILE A 261 -12.12 -9.95 16.08
CA ILE A 261 -11.00 -10.80 16.47
C ILE A 261 -9.69 -10.10 16.11
N LEU A 262 -8.78 -9.97 17.07
CA LEU A 262 -7.50 -9.28 16.94
C LEU A 262 -6.39 -10.29 17.23
N THR A 263 -5.62 -10.70 16.21
CA THR A 263 -4.59 -11.76 16.35
C THR A 263 -3.39 -11.51 15.43
N ASP A 264 -2.21 -11.96 15.83
CA ASP A 264 -0.97 -11.87 15.06
C ASP A 264 -0.52 -13.21 14.46
N GLY A 265 -1.31 -14.28 14.64
CA GLY A 265 -0.80 -15.64 14.51
C GLY A 265 -1.66 -16.63 13.74
N GLN A 266 -1.01 -17.76 13.44
CA GLN A 266 -1.63 -19.01 13.00
C GLN A 266 -2.04 -19.81 14.24
N PRO A 267 -3.29 -20.31 14.34
CA PRO A 267 -3.71 -21.12 15.48
C PRO A 267 -2.78 -22.32 15.68
N ASN A 268 -2.31 -22.53 16.91
CA ASN A 268 -1.51 -23.71 17.25
C ASN A 268 -2.35 -24.82 17.88
N ILE A 269 -3.60 -24.50 18.25
CA ILE A 269 -4.59 -25.45 18.77
C ILE A 269 -5.77 -25.46 17.81
N ASP A 270 -5.86 -26.52 17.00
CA ASP A 270 -6.97 -26.72 16.08
C ASP A 270 -8.13 -27.46 16.77
N PRO A 271 -9.40 -27.05 16.54
CA PRO A 271 -10.53 -27.83 17.00
C PRO A 271 -10.67 -29.13 16.18
N PRO A 272 -11.34 -30.17 16.71
CA PRO A 272 -11.32 -31.52 16.11
C PRO A 272 -11.79 -31.64 14.66
N ARG A 273 -12.68 -30.72 14.21
CA ARG A 273 -13.22 -30.69 12.84
C ARG A 273 -12.68 -29.52 12.02
N GLY A 274 -11.70 -28.78 12.53
CA GLY A 274 -11.22 -27.52 11.96
C GLY A 274 -12.14 -26.33 12.28
N HIS A 275 -11.58 -25.13 12.17
CA HIS A 275 -12.21 -23.88 12.57
C HIS A 275 -13.51 -23.58 11.81
N ILE A 276 -13.50 -23.68 10.47
CA ILE A 276 -14.65 -23.33 9.63
C ILE A 276 -15.85 -24.28 9.81
N PRO A 277 -15.68 -25.63 9.81
CA PRO A 277 -16.81 -26.53 10.06
C PRO A 277 -17.42 -26.36 11.46
N MET A 278 -16.58 -26.11 12.47
CA MET A 278 -17.05 -25.84 13.84
C MET A 278 -17.82 -24.51 13.93
N LEU A 279 -17.34 -23.46 13.26
CA LEU A 279 -18.03 -22.17 13.18
C LEU A 279 -19.40 -22.31 12.52
N LYS A 280 -19.48 -22.96 11.35
CA LYS A 280 -20.76 -23.22 10.68
C LYS A 280 -21.71 -24.02 11.58
N SER A 281 -21.23 -25.09 12.21
CA SER A 281 -22.03 -25.88 13.13
C SER A 281 -22.52 -25.08 14.34
N TYR A 282 -21.76 -24.11 14.83
CA TYR A 282 -22.20 -23.22 15.90
C TYR A 282 -23.32 -22.30 15.41
N LEU A 283 -23.14 -21.65 14.26
CA LEU A 283 -24.13 -20.74 13.68
C LEU A 283 -25.44 -21.47 13.33
N ASP A 284 -25.35 -22.68 12.77
CA ASP A 284 -26.52 -23.52 12.43
C ASP A 284 -27.28 -24.01 13.68
N ALA A 285 -26.60 -24.08 14.83
CA ALA A 285 -27.20 -24.49 16.11
C ALA A 285 -27.84 -23.32 16.88
N LEU A 286 -27.69 -22.07 16.42
CA LEU A 286 -28.34 -20.93 17.05
C LEU A 286 -29.84 -20.98 16.82
N PRO A 287 -30.66 -20.68 17.85
CA PRO A 287 -32.10 -20.60 17.67
C PRO A 287 -32.45 -19.41 16.77
N SER A 288 -33.60 -19.50 16.08
CA SER A 288 -34.00 -18.48 15.09
C SER A 288 -34.25 -17.08 15.68
N ASP A 289 -34.40 -16.97 17.00
CA ASP A 289 -34.54 -15.73 17.75
C ASP A 289 -33.22 -15.22 18.36
N ALA A 290 -32.10 -15.90 18.11
CA ALA A 290 -30.78 -15.42 18.50
C ALA A 290 -30.46 -14.08 17.82
N PRO A 291 -29.70 -13.20 18.48
CA PRO A 291 -29.30 -11.93 17.88
C PRO A 291 -28.44 -12.18 16.65
N ASN A 292 -28.71 -11.46 15.56
CA ASN A 292 -27.82 -11.42 14.41
C ASN A 292 -26.53 -10.70 14.79
N PHE A 293 -25.38 -11.26 14.45
CA PHE A 293 -24.09 -10.64 14.66
C PHE A 293 -23.14 -10.87 13.49
N THR A 294 -22.16 -9.98 13.36
CA THR A 294 -21.06 -10.15 12.41
C THR A 294 -19.77 -10.57 13.10
N ILE A 295 -18.89 -11.25 12.37
CA ILE A 295 -17.53 -11.58 12.82
C ILE A 295 -16.53 -10.94 11.88
N SER A 296 -15.75 -9.99 12.38
CA SER A 296 -14.65 -9.37 11.64
C SER A 296 -13.31 -9.81 12.22
N THR A 297 -12.32 -10.03 11.35
CA THR A 297 -10.98 -10.51 11.72
C THR A 297 -9.93 -9.47 11.35
N PHE A 298 -9.00 -9.21 12.27
CA PHE A 298 -7.91 -8.25 12.11
C PHE A 298 -6.58 -8.95 12.39
N GLY A 299 -5.78 -9.13 11.34
CA GLY A 299 -4.49 -9.81 11.39
C GLY A 299 -3.34 -8.81 11.46
N PHE A 300 -2.47 -8.95 12.46
CA PHE A 300 -1.30 -8.07 12.67
C PHE A 300 0.00 -8.72 12.17
N GLY A 301 0.81 -7.94 11.44
CA GLY A 301 2.12 -8.40 10.95
C GLY A 301 2.01 -9.42 9.82
N TYR A 302 3.07 -10.18 9.59
CA TYR A 302 3.23 -10.99 8.37
C TYR A 302 3.17 -12.50 8.60
N ASN A 303 2.95 -12.96 9.84
CA ASN A 303 2.93 -14.37 10.20
C ASN A 303 1.48 -14.87 10.43
N LEU A 304 0.61 -14.69 9.44
CA LEU A 304 -0.84 -14.90 9.58
C LEU A 304 -1.35 -16.08 8.75
N ASP A 305 -2.35 -16.81 9.25
CA ASP A 305 -3.22 -17.66 8.40
C ASP A 305 -4.35 -16.76 7.85
N SER A 306 -3.99 -15.83 6.95
CA SER A 306 -4.94 -14.86 6.38
C SER A 306 -6.08 -15.51 5.62
N ARG A 307 -5.87 -16.70 5.06
CA ARG A 307 -6.93 -17.47 4.44
C ARG A 307 -7.97 -17.87 5.48
N LEU A 308 -7.54 -18.43 6.61
CA LEU A 308 -8.45 -18.79 7.70
C LEU A 308 -9.19 -17.55 8.24
N LEU A 309 -8.48 -16.43 8.44
CA LEU A 309 -9.10 -15.19 8.93
C LEU A 309 -10.12 -14.63 7.94
N ASP A 310 -9.83 -14.64 6.65
CA ASP A 310 -10.77 -14.25 5.60
C ASP A 310 -11.99 -15.18 5.55
N GLU A 311 -11.78 -16.49 5.64
CA GLU A 311 -12.86 -17.48 5.65
C GLU A 311 -13.76 -17.36 6.89
N ILE A 312 -13.20 -17.09 8.08
CA ILE A 312 -13.97 -16.80 9.31
C ILE A 312 -14.83 -15.55 9.11
N ALA A 313 -14.23 -14.47 8.60
CA ALA A 313 -14.95 -13.22 8.32
C ALA A 313 -16.04 -13.42 7.26
N ASN A 314 -15.79 -14.26 6.25
CA ASN A 314 -16.77 -14.60 5.22
C ASN A 314 -17.99 -15.33 5.81
N VAL A 315 -17.75 -16.34 6.63
CA VAL A 315 -18.82 -17.12 7.28
C VAL A 315 -19.60 -16.26 8.26
N GLY A 316 -18.91 -15.42 9.04
CA GLY A 316 -19.53 -14.47 9.96
C GLY A 316 -20.01 -13.18 9.32
N GLN A 317 -20.03 -13.07 7.98
CA GLN A 317 -20.47 -11.88 7.24
C GLN A 317 -19.86 -10.55 7.73
N GLY A 318 -18.60 -10.54 8.14
CA GLY A 318 -17.87 -9.35 8.57
C GLY A 318 -16.70 -9.00 7.65
N MET A 319 -15.79 -8.19 8.17
CA MET A 319 -14.62 -7.64 7.47
C MET A 319 -13.38 -8.48 7.74
N TYR A 320 -12.44 -8.51 6.80
CA TYR A 320 -11.08 -9.00 7.03
C TYR A 320 -10.09 -7.86 6.82
N GLY A 321 -9.40 -7.46 7.89
CA GLY A 321 -8.44 -6.38 7.89
C GLY A 321 -7.01 -6.89 8.07
N PHE A 322 -6.18 -6.65 7.08
CA PHE A 322 -4.74 -6.87 7.17
C PHE A 322 -4.02 -5.62 7.67
N ILE A 323 -3.26 -5.77 8.75
CA ILE A 323 -2.52 -4.68 9.39
C ILE A 323 -1.02 -5.03 9.33
N PRO A 324 -0.31 -4.62 8.25
CA PRO A 324 1.09 -4.96 8.05
C PRO A 324 2.02 -4.33 9.09
N ASP A 325 1.67 -3.14 9.58
CA ASP A 325 2.48 -2.34 10.48
C ASP A 325 1.63 -1.38 11.33
N SER A 326 2.27 -0.77 12.33
CA SER A 326 1.68 0.20 13.25
C SER A 326 0.99 1.39 12.57
N GLY A 327 1.41 1.77 11.35
CA GLY A 327 0.81 2.85 10.57
C GLY A 327 -0.56 2.50 9.97
N MET A 328 -0.88 1.22 9.81
CA MET A 328 -2.18 0.79 9.28
C MET A 328 -3.25 0.58 10.36
N VAL A 329 -2.85 0.53 11.63
CA VAL A 329 -3.75 0.21 12.75
C VAL A 329 -4.84 1.25 12.88
N GLY A 330 -4.46 2.54 12.94
CA GLY A 330 -5.40 3.64 13.12
C GLY A 330 -6.46 3.62 12.03
N THR A 331 -6.04 3.64 10.77
CA THR A 331 -7.00 3.67 9.65
C THR A 331 -7.90 2.44 9.62
N VAL A 332 -7.37 1.22 9.81
CA VAL A 332 -8.17 0.00 9.69
C VAL A 332 -9.25 -0.06 10.76
N PHE A 333 -8.93 0.24 12.03
CA PHE A 333 -9.91 0.21 13.11
C PHE A 333 -10.89 1.39 13.08
N VAL A 334 -10.41 2.59 12.73
CA VAL A 334 -11.28 3.76 12.55
C VAL A 334 -12.37 3.44 11.54
N HIS A 335 -11.97 2.92 10.38
CA HIS A 335 -12.91 2.65 9.29
C HIS A 335 -13.79 1.44 9.60
N ALA A 336 -13.26 0.37 10.21
CA ALA A 336 -14.08 -0.77 10.63
C ALA A 336 -15.16 -0.37 11.64
N LEU A 337 -14.82 0.45 12.64
CA LEU A 337 -15.78 0.96 13.60
C LEU A 337 -16.77 1.92 12.94
N ALA A 338 -16.32 2.82 12.05
CA ALA A 338 -17.20 3.72 11.32
C ALA A 338 -18.23 2.97 10.46
N ASN A 339 -17.82 1.89 9.77
CA ASN A 339 -18.72 1.03 9.00
C ASN A 339 -19.74 0.31 9.88
N LEU A 340 -19.34 -0.14 11.07
CA LEU A 340 -20.23 -0.80 12.03
C LEU A 340 -21.27 0.19 12.59
N LEU A 341 -20.81 1.39 12.97
CA LEU A 341 -21.66 2.43 13.54
C LEU A 341 -22.58 3.09 12.50
N SER A 342 -22.26 2.98 11.20
CA SER A 342 -23.12 3.46 10.10
C SER A 342 -24.09 2.40 9.57
N THR A 343 -24.18 1.22 10.19
CA THR A 343 -25.12 0.16 9.78
C THR A 343 -26.57 0.59 10.01
N TRP A 344 -27.36 0.44 8.95
CA TRP A 344 -28.80 0.70 8.93
C TRP A 344 -29.62 -0.58 9.08
N ALA A 345 -29.27 -1.63 8.33
CA ALA A 345 -29.98 -2.90 8.32
C ALA A 345 -29.01 -4.08 8.33
N THR A 346 -29.40 -5.18 8.97
CA THR A 346 -28.58 -6.40 9.04
C THR A 346 -29.22 -7.54 8.25
N GLY A 347 -28.38 -8.53 7.89
CA GLY A 347 -28.86 -9.81 7.36
C GLY A 347 -29.57 -9.69 6.02
N CYS A 348 -29.15 -8.75 5.17
CA CYS A 348 -29.74 -8.55 3.86
C CYS A 348 -29.51 -9.78 2.97
N VAL A 349 -30.60 -10.29 2.39
CA VAL A 349 -30.61 -11.40 1.44
C VAL A 349 -31.37 -10.95 0.20
N LEU A 350 -30.75 -11.13 -0.97
CA LEU A 350 -31.31 -10.77 -2.26
C LEU A 350 -31.78 -12.04 -2.98
N ASP A 351 -33.08 -12.15 -3.18
CA ASP A 351 -33.73 -13.18 -3.98
C ASP A 351 -33.91 -12.67 -5.42
N ILE A 352 -33.49 -13.50 -6.37
CA ILE A 352 -33.66 -13.29 -7.81
C ILE A 352 -34.54 -14.43 -8.30
N GLU A 353 -35.70 -14.09 -8.84
CA GLU A 353 -36.66 -15.05 -9.38
C GLU A 353 -36.85 -14.76 -10.87
N VAL A 354 -36.59 -15.77 -11.72
CA VAL A 354 -36.87 -15.73 -13.15
C VAL A 354 -38.11 -16.57 -13.42
N VAL A 355 -39.24 -15.90 -13.63
CA VAL A 355 -40.53 -16.53 -13.90
C VAL A 355 -40.67 -16.77 -15.39
N THR A 356 -40.79 -18.04 -15.78
CA THR A 356 -41.02 -18.47 -17.17
C THR A 356 -42.39 -19.14 -17.30
N LYS A 357 -43.09 -18.87 -18.43
CA LYS A 357 -44.31 -19.61 -18.80
C LYS A 357 -44.01 -20.92 -19.53
N ASP A 358 -42.79 -21.07 -20.06
CA ASP A 358 -42.32 -22.28 -20.72
C ASP A 358 -41.43 -23.08 -19.74
N PRO A 359 -41.84 -24.30 -19.33
CA PRO A 359 -41.07 -25.14 -18.43
C PRO A 359 -39.75 -25.66 -19.04
N ASN A 360 -39.54 -25.54 -20.35
CA ASN A 360 -38.29 -25.93 -21.02
C ASN A 360 -37.32 -24.76 -21.23
N ALA A 361 -37.70 -23.53 -20.91
CA ALA A 361 -36.86 -22.36 -21.14
C ALA A 361 -35.73 -22.23 -20.10
N ASP A 362 -34.59 -21.68 -20.52
CA ASP A 362 -33.43 -21.49 -19.65
C ASP A 362 -33.68 -20.37 -18.64
N ALA A 363 -33.90 -20.72 -17.38
CA ALA A 363 -34.06 -19.79 -16.26
C ALA A 363 -32.77 -19.61 -15.44
N LYS A 364 -31.63 -20.14 -15.92
CA LYS A 364 -30.38 -20.11 -15.15
C LYS A 364 -29.80 -18.71 -15.10
N VAL A 365 -29.59 -18.22 -13.89
CA VAL A 365 -28.86 -16.98 -13.62
C VAL A 365 -27.44 -17.29 -13.19
N LYS A 366 -26.51 -16.36 -13.45
CA LYS A 366 -25.15 -16.43 -12.92
C LYS A 366 -24.83 -15.12 -12.19
N VAL A 367 -24.48 -15.23 -10.91
CA VAL A 367 -24.08 -14.07 -10.11
C VAL A 367 -22.58 -13.84 -10.31
N LEU A 368 -22.18 -12.60 -10.61
CA LEU A 368 -20.75 -12.23 -10.68
C LEU A 368 -20.16 -11.99 -9.29
N GLY A 369 -18.85 -12.18 -9.17
CA GLY A 369 -18.11 -12.04 -7.91
C GLY A 369 -18.02 -13.34 -7.11
N ALA A 370 -17.74 -13.20 -5.81
CA ALA A 370 -17.50 -14.31 -4.88
C ALA A 370 -18.49 -14.32 -3.71
N PHE A 371 -19.76 -14.01 -3.98
CA PHE A 371 -20.81 -14.00 -2.95
C PHE A 371 -21.20 -15.42 -2.50
N PRO A 372 -21.69 -15.59 -1.26
CA PRO A 372 -22.42 -16.79 -0.87
C PRO A 372 -23.76 -16.83 -1.61
N VAL A 373 -23.87 -17.72 -2.60
CA VAL A 373 -25.07 -17.87 -3.44
C VAL A 373 -25.65 -19.27 -3.30
N THR A 374 -26.97 -19.36 -3.11
CA THR A 374 -27.73 -20.60 -3.24
C THR A 374 -28.51 -20.56 -4.55
N TYR A 375 -28.13 -21.39 -5.52
CA TYR A 375 -28.81 -21.49 -6.80
C TYR A 375 -30.02 -22.42 -6.70
N SER A 376 -31.12 -22.04 -7.33
CA SER A 376 -32.34 -22.83 -7.45
C SER A 376 -32.77 -22.93 -8.91
N SER A 377 -33.74 -23.80 -9.23
CA SER A 377 -34.27 -23.92 -10.60
C SER A 377 -34.96 -22.65 -11.12
N TRP A 378 -35.43 -21.81 -10.20
CA TRP A 378 -36.18 -20.57 -10.47
C TRP A 378 -35.33 -19.31 -10.30
N GLY A 379 -34.03 -19.42 -9.98
CA GLY A 379 -33.14 -18.26 -9.85
C GLY A 379 -32.03 -18.43 -8.80
N ALA A 380 -31.79 -17.41 -7.99
CA ALA A 380 -30.70 -17.41 -7.02
C ALA A 380 -31.01 -16.59 -5.76
N ASN A 381 -30.49 -17.05 -4.63
CA ASN A 381 -30.52 -16.36 -3.34
C ASN A 381 -29.09 -15.94 -2.96
N ILE A 382 -28.86 -14.65 -2.75
CA ILE A 382 -27.53 -14.07 -2.48
C ILE A 382 -27.53 -13.46 -1.08
N ARG A 383 -26.58 -13.89 -0.24
CA ARG A 383 -26.38 -13.28 1.09
C ARG A 383 -25.45 -12.06 0.96
N LEU A 384 -25.98 -10.88 1.28
CA LEU A 384 -25.26 -9.59 1.16
C LEU A 384 -24.79 -9.03 2.52
N GLY A 385 -25.45 -9.43 3.60
CA GLY A 385 -25.10 -9.02 4.96
C GLY A 385 -25.59 -7.62 5.30
N ASP A 386 -24.77 -6.84 6.01
CA ASP A 386 -25.19 -5.54 6.54
C ASP A 386 -25.17 -4.43 5.47
N LEU A 387 -26.14 -3.52 5.58
CA LEU A 387 -26.29 -2.34 4.74
C LEU A 387 -26.02 -1.08 5.56
N GLN A 388 -25.22 -0.16 5.03
CA GLN A 388 -24.86 1.10 5.69
C GLN A 388 -25.70 2.27 5.15
N TYR A 389 -26.01 3.25 6.00
CA TYR A 389 -26.67 4.48 5.58
C TYR A 389 -25.89 5.17 4.47
N GLY A 390 -26.57 5.59 3.40
CA GLY A 390 -25.99 6.34 2.29
C GLY A 390 -24.95 5.58 1.44
N GLN A 391 -24.83 4.25 1.59
CA GLN A 391 -23.91 3.41 0.81
C GLN A 391 -24.69 2.30 0.10
N SER A 392 -24.67 2.32 -1.24
CA SER A 392 -25.32 1.28 -2.04
C SER A 392 -24.62 -0.07 -1.90
N ARG A 393 -25.40 -1.13 -2.12
CA ARG A 393 -24.93 -2.51 -2.31
C ARG A 393 -25.28 -2.97 -3.71
N ASP A 394 -24.24 -3.23 -4.50
CA ASP A 394 -24.34 -3.39 -5.94
C ASP A 394 -23.89 -4.79 -6.37
N VAL A 395 -24.75 -5.49 -7.09
CA VAL A 395 -24.54 -6.86 -7.58
C VAL A 395 -24.79 -6.90 -9.08
N VAL A 396 -23.97 -7.64 -9.82
CA VAL A 396 -24.18 -7.88 -11.25
C VAL A 396 -24.55 -9.33 -11.48
N ILE A 397 -25.64 -9.55 -12.22
CA ILE A 397 -26.22 -10.85 -12.52
C ILE A 397 -26.26 -11.00 -14.05
N LEU A 398 -25.80 -12.14 -14.55
CA LEU A 398 -26.06 -12.54 -15.93
C LEU A 398 -27.40 -13.25 -16.01
N LEU A 399 -28.29 -12.72 -16.83
CA LEU A 399 -29.62 -13.26 -17.05
C LEU A 399 -29.71 -14.03 -18.38
N PRO A 400 -30.67 -14.96 -18.51
CA PRO A 400 -31.02 -15.55 -19.80
C PRO A 400 -31.42 -14.50 -20.83
N SER A 401 -31.15 -14.76 -22.12
CA SER A 401 -31.50 -13.82 -23.20
C SER A 401 -33.01 -13.55 -23.32
N GLY A 402 -33.85 -14.49 -22.86
CA GLY A 402 -35.30 -14.34 -22.85
C GLY A 402 -35.85 -13.31 -21.84
N CYS A 403 -34.99 -12.66 -21.05
CA CYS A 403 -35.38 -11.66 -20.06
C CYS A 403 -35.40 -10.21 -20.60
N PHE A 404 -34.96 -9.98 -21.84
CA PHE A 404 -34.72 -8.62 -22.37
C PHE A 404 -35.57 -8.32 -23.63
N GLY A 405 -35.82 -7.04 -23.86
CA GLY A 405 -36.49 -6.49 -25.03
C GLY A 405 -38.02 -6.62 -24.99
N SER A 406 -38.67 -6.05 -26.02
CA SER A 406 -40.14 -6.09 -26.16
C SER A 406 -40.71 -7.50 -26.39
N ALA A 407 -39.85 -8.47 -26.72
CA ALA A 407 -40.18 -9.88 -26.89
C ALA A 407 -39.75 -10.76 -25.70
N ALA A 408 -39.44 -10.16 -24.54
CA ALA A 408 -39.09 -10.90 -23.33
C ALA A 408 -40.18 -11.93 -22.97
N ILE A 409 -39.75 -13.17 -22.76
CA ILE A 409 -40.60 -14.31 -22.40
C ILE A 409 -40.53 -14.64 -20.90
N HIS A 410 -39.58 -14.01 -20.19
CA HIS A 410 -39.37 -14.18 -18.76
C HIS A 410 -39.63 -12.88 -18.01
N THR A 411 -40.20 -13.00 -16.81
CA THR A 411 -40.29 -11.89 -15.85
C THR A 411 -39.24 -12.09 -14.78
N VAL A 412 -38.47 -11.04 -14.46
CA VAL A 412 -37.43 -11.11 -13.41
C VAL A 412 -37.90 -10.29 -12.22
N ASN A 413 -38.08 -10.94 -11.07
CA ASN A 413 -38.39 -10.30 -9.79
C ASN A 413 -37.15 -10.30 -8.90
N ILE A 414 -36.85 -9.15 -8.33
CA ILE A 414 -35.73 -8.92 -7.43
C ILE A 414 -36.32 -8.55 -6.07
N SER A 415 -36.05 -9.35 -5.05
CA SER A 415 -36.60 -9.16 -3.71
C SER A 415 -35.49 -9.09 -2.67
N ALA A 416 -35.41 -7.99 -1.93
CA ALA A 416 -34.45 -7.81 -0.84
C ALA A 416 -35.15 -7.99 0.51
N LYS A 417 -34.71 -8.97 1.29
CA LYS A 417 -35.13 -9.23 2.68
C LYS A 417 -34.08 -8.69 3.63
N TYR A 418 -34.46 -7.82 4.57
CA TYR A 418 -33.51 -7.17 5.49
C TYR A 418 -34.17 -6.82 6.83
N SER A 419 -33.36 -6.60 7.87
CA SER A 419 -33.86 -6.17 9.19
C SER A 419 -33.33 -4.77 9.52
N PRO A 420 -34.12 -3.70 9.30
CA PRO A 420 -33.72 -2.35 9.65
C PRO A 420 -33.65 -2.18 11.17
N HIS A 421 -32.77 -1.28 11.63
CA HIS A 421 -32.59 -0.97 13.06
C HIS A 421 -33.23 0.37 13.44
N THR A 422 -34.39 0.68 12.86
CA THR A 422 -35.16 1.86 13.26
C THR A 422 -35.79 1.64 14.63
N HIS A 423 -35.70 2.65 15.51
CA HIS A 423 -36.17 2.58 16.91
C HIS A 423 -37.68 2.32 17.09
N SER A 424 -38.47 2.24 16.03
CA SER A 424 -39.91 1.99 16.07
C SER A 424 -40.26 0.63 15.48
N ASP A 425 -40.89 -0.17 16.33
CA ASP A 425 -41.74 -1.33 16.06
C ASP A 425 -41.10 -2.60 15.45
N ARG A 426 -41.13 -3.65 16.27
CA ARG A 426 -41.07 -5.04 15.81
C ARG A 426 -42.26 -5.28 14.88
N GLU A 427 -42.02 -5.89 13.74
CA GLU A 427 -42.29 -7.31 13.51
C GLU A 427 -41.99 -7.61 12.03
N PHE A 428 -41.17 -8.64 11.77
CA PHE A 428 -40.78 -9.19 10.46
C PHE A 428 -39.62 -8.50 9.70
N PRO A 429 -38.76 -9.28 9.03
CA PRO A 429 -37.80 -8.74 8.07
C PRO A 429 -38.57 -7.97 6.99
N SER A 430 -38.19 -6.72 6.76
CA SER A 430 -38.71 -5.90 5.68
C SER A 430 -38.39 -6.56 4.34
N LEU A 431 -39.34 -6.47 3.41
CA LEU A 431 -39.24 -6.99 2.07
C LEU A 431 -39.48 -5.86 1.09
N THR A 432 -38.48 -5.54 0.27
CA THR A 432 -38.65 -4.66 -0.91
C THR A 432 -38.54 -5.53 -2.15
N THR A 433 -39.47 -5.36 -3.10
CA THR A 433 -39.45 -6.10 -4.38
C THR A 433 -39.52 -5.12 -5.53
N GLU A 434 -38.72 -5.37 -6.56
CA GLU A 434 -38.71 -4.64 -7.82
C GLU A 434 -38.65 -5.63 -8.99
N SER A 435 -39.35 -5.34 -10.09
CA SER A 435 -39.37 -6.21 -11.28
C SER A 435 -38.62 -5.56 -12.44
N LEU A 436 -37.93 -6.37 -13.23
CA LEU A 436 -37.28 -5.88 -14.44
C LEU A 436 -38.31 -5.41 -15.46
N GLN A 437 -38.10 -4.22 -16.02
CA GLN A 437 -38.98 -3.55 -16.98
C GLN A 437 -38.14 -3.00 -18.13
N LEU A 438 -38.78 -2.72 -19.26
CA LEU A 438 -38.09 -2.28 -20.49
C LEU A 438 -37.33 -0.95 -20.32
N ASN A 439 -37.83 -0.04 -19.48
CA ASN A 439 -37.17 1.24 -19.16
C ASN A 439 -35.87 1.09 -18.35
N HIS A 440 -35.61 -0.08 -17.76
CA HIS A 440 -34.33 -0.39 -17.12
C HIS A 440 -33.25 -0.77 -18.13
N GLU A 441 -33.61 -1.06 -19.38
CA GLU A 441 -32.67 -1.46 -20.43
C GLU A 441 -31.97 -0.25 -21.04
N VAL A 442 -30.64 -0.27 -21.01
CA VAL A 442 -29.79 0.79 -21.55
C VAL A 442 -28.78 0.21 -22.53
N GLY A 443 -28.41 0.99 -23.55
CA GLY A 443 -27.46 0.55 -24.57
C GLY A 443 -26.05 0.36 -24.03
N ASN A 444 -25.61 1.26 -23.15
CA ASN A 444 -24.30 1.22 -22.51
C ASN A 444 -24.36 1.92 -21.15
N SER A 445 -23.92 1.25 -20.07
CA SER A 445 -23.83 1.85 -18.72
C SER A 445 -22.44 1.74 -18.13
N VAL A 446 -21.81 2.89 -17.89
CA VAL A 446 -20.50 2.99 -17.23
C VAL A 446 -20.54 2.42 -15.81
N ILE A 447 -21.63 2.66 -15.07
CA ILE A 447 -21.82 2.18 -13.70
C ILE A 447 -21.90 0.66 -13.66
N LEU A 448 -22.69 0.06 -14.56
CA LEU A 448 -22.79 -1.41 -14.68
C LEU A 448 -21.42 -2.02 -15.02
N GLN A 449 -20.73 -1.45 -16.00
CA GLN A 449 -19.40 -1.94 -16.39
C GLN A 449 -18.37 -1.80 -15.27
N HIS A 450 -18.42 -0.73 -14.48
CA HIS A 450 -17.58 -0.58 -13.29
C HIS A 450 -17.84 -1.71 -12.27
N HIS A 451 -19.09 -2.00 -11.95
CA HIS A 451 -19.39 -3.07 -11.00
C HIS A 451 -19.06 -4.46 -11.55
N ALA A 452 -19.24 -4.69 -12.86
CA ALA A 452 -18.78 -5.91 -13.51
C ALA A 452 -17.25 -6.06 -13.43
N TYR A 453 -16.50 -4.97 -13.64
CA TYR A 453 -15.05 -4.93 -13.46
C TYR A 453 -14.64 -5.24 -12.01
N ARG A 454 -15.22 -4.53 -11.04
CA ARG A 454 -14.98 -4.75 -9.60
C ARG A 454 -15.23 -6.21 -9.18
N LEU A 455 -16.37 -6.78 -9.60
CA LEU A 455 -16.72 -8.16 -9.29
C LEU A 455 -15.82 -9.17 -10.00
N SER A 456 -15.32 -8.84 -11.19
CA SER A 456 -14.32 -9.65 -11.89
C SER A 456 -12.99 -9.67 -11.17
N PHE A 457 -12.54 -8.52 -10.63
CA PHE A 457 -11.35 -8.44 -9.76
C PHE A 457 -11.50 -9.33 -8.51
N ILE A 458 -12.64 -9.26 -7.81
CA ILE A 458 -12.93 -10.11 -6.65
C ILE A 458 -12.87 -11.60 -7.01
N CYS A 459 -13.42 -11.96 -8.17
CA CYS A 459 -13.38 -13.34 -8.67
C CYS A 459 -11.95 -13.78 -9.00
N ALA A 460 -11.14 -12.91 -9.61
CA ALA A 460 -9.74 -13.18 -9.91
C ALA A 460 -8.93 -13.45 -8.63
N VAL A 461 -9.07 -12.59 -7.61
CA VAL A 461 -8.41 -12.79 -6.30
C VAL A 461 -8.89 -14.09 -5.66
N SER A 462 -10.20 -14.37 -5.64
CA SER A 462 -10.74 -15.60 -5.04
C SER A 462 -10.18 -16.87 -5.68
N LYS A 463 -9.95 -16.86 -7.00
CA LYS A 463 -9.36 -18.00 -7.74
C LYS A 463 -7.92 -18.30 -7.33
N ILE A 464 -7.14 -17.28 -6.96
CA ILE A 464 -5.77 -17.46 -6.46
C ILE A 464 -5.80 -18.38 -5.22
N PHE A 465 -6.75 -18.17 -4.30
CA PHE A 465 -6.81 -18.88 -3.02
C PHE A 465 -7.56 -20.23 -3.05
N LEU A 466 -8.40 -20.48 -4.06
CA LEU A 466 -9.15 -21.74 -4.19
C LEU A 466 -8.25 -22.99 -4.36
N GLY A 467 -7.04 -22.83 -4.94
CA GLY A 467 -6.09 -23.93 -5.19
C GLY A 467 -4.84 -23.94 -4.29
N LEU A 468 -4.64 -22.90 -3.47
CA LEU A 468 -3.45 -22.78 -2.62
C LEU A 468 -3.51 -23.76 -1.44
N LYS A 469 -2.45 -24.56 -1.26
CA LYS A 469 -2.26 -25.31 -0.01
C LYS A 469 -1.89 -24.33 1.10
N LYS A 470 -2.29 -24.60 2.35
CA LYS A 470 -1.94 -23.79 3.52
C LYS A 470 -0.43 -23.52 3.68
N THR A 471 0.41 -24.43 3.20
CA THR A 471 1.87 -24.33 3.30
C THR A 471 2.54 -23.67 2.09
N SER A 472 1.76 -23.17 1.11
CA SER A 472 2.32 -22.63 -0.12
C SER A 472 2.78 -21.19 0.08
N THR A 473 4.09 -20.98 -0.01
CA THR A 473 4.74 -19.66 0.07
C THR A 473 4.96 -19.02 -1.30
N THR A 474 4.66 -19.73 -2.39
CA THR A 474 4.79 -19.23 -3.77
C THR A 474 3.45 -18.75 -4.30
N CYS A 475 3.46 -17.62 -5.01
CA CYS A 475 2.29 -17.12 -5.73
C CYS A 475 1.90 -18.12 -6.83
N PRO A 476 0.63 -18.57 -6.90
CA PRO A 476 0.20 -19.60 -7.84
C PRO A 476 -0.13 -19.04 -9.24
N VAL A 477 -0.09 -17.71 -9.41
CA VAL A 477 -0.49 -17.00 -10.61
C VAL A 477 0.56 -15.94 -10.93
N THR A 478 0.91 -15.80 -12.20
CA THR A 478 1.81 -14.75 -12.67
C THR A 478 1.09 -13.42 -12.87
N LYS A 479 1.83 -12.30 -12.89
CA LYS A 479 1.29 -10.98 -13.24
C LYS A 479 0.45 -11.01 -14.53
N SER A 480 0.99 -11.64 -15.59
CA SER A 480 0.33 -11.71 -16.90
C SER A 480 -0.99 -12.48 -16.85
N GLU A 481 -1.04 -13.63 -16.17
CA GLU A 481 -2.27 -14.42 -16.01
C GLU A 481 -3.33 -13.66 -15.22
N PHE A 482 -2.93 -12.92 -14.18
CA PHE A 482 -3.84 -12.08 -13.42
C PHE A 482 -4.39 -10.93 -14.28
N GLU A 483 -3.53 -10.17 -14.96
CA GLU A 483 -3.94 -9.08 -15.86
C GLU A 483 -4.85 -9.60 -16.98
N GLN A 484 -4.56 -10.77 -17.56
CA GLN A 484 -5.39 -11.39 -18.58
C GLN A 484 -6.82 -11.65 -18.06
N SER A 485 -6.96 -12.07 -16.80
CA SER A 485 -8.26 -12.36 -16.18
C SER A 485 -9.18 -11.15 -16.02
N ILE A 486 -8.61 -9.93 -16.05
CA ILE A 486 -9.33 -8.65 -15.91
C ILE A 486 -9.11 -7.70 -17.11
N SER A 487 -8.42 -8.17 -18.15
CA SER A 487 -7.98 -7.38 -19.31
C SER A 487 -9.12 -6.68 -20.06
N ASN A 488 -10.29 -7.34 -20.13
CA ASN A 488 -11.50 -6.79 -20.75
C ASN A 488 -11.96 -5.45 -20.14
N TYR A 489 -11.56 -5.18 -18.89
CA TYR A 489 -11.95 -3.98 -18.16
C TYR A 489 -10.78 -2.99 -17.99
N LEU A 490 -9.54 -3.47 -17.80
CA LEU A 490 -8.35 -2.62 -17.69
C LEU A 490 -8.17 -1.69 -18.90
N ASN A 491 -8.47 -2.21 -20.11
CA ASN A 491 -8.29 -1.46 -21.35
C ASN A 491 -9.59 -0.83 -21.88
N ASN A 492 -10.68 -0.88 -21.11
CA ASN A 492 -11.97 -0.39 -21.55
C ASN A 492 -11.99 1.15 -21.58
N SER A 493 -12.12 1.73 -22.77
CA SER A 493 -12.17 3.19 -22.98
C SER A 493 -13.31 3.87 -22.24
N THR A 494 -14.44 3.18 -22.05
CA THR A 494 -15.61 3.68 -21.31
C THR A 494 -15.28 3.91 -19.84
N LEU A 495 -14.43 3.07 -19.26
CA LEU A 495 -14.06 3.14 -17.84
C LEU A 495 -12.94 4.15 -17.56
N LYS A 496 -12.18 4.56 -18.58
CA LYS A 496 -11.03 5.48 -18.42
C LYS A 496 -11.42 6.83 -17.84
N GLY A 497 -12.64 7.32 -18.05
CA GLY A 497 -13.12 8.59 -17.49
C GLY A 497 -13.88 8.46 -16.17
N TYR A 498 -14.11 7.25 -15.69
CA TYR A 498 -14.93 7.02 -14.49
C TYR A 498 -14.04 6.85 -13.26
N GLU A 499 -14.08 7.85 -12.37
CA GLU A 499 -13.20 7.94 -11.20
C GLU A 499 -13.16 6.65 -10.35
N PRO A 500 -14.28 5.96 -10.02
CA PRO A 500 -14.20 4.72 -9.26
C PRO A 500 -13.45 3.59 -9.96
N SER A 501 -13.51 3.54 -11.30
CA SER A 501 -12.74 2.57 -12.09
C SER A 501 -11.27 2.95 -12.18
N GLN A 502 -10.95 4.25 -12.24
CA GLN A 502 -9.57 4.73 -12.18
C GLN A 502 -8.94 4.35 -10.83
N ALA A 503 -9.61 4.65 -9.72
CA ALA A 503 -9.14 4.34 -8.37
C ALA A 503 -8.87 2.83 -8.17
N LEU A 504 -9.80 1.96 -8.58
CA LEU A 504 -9.57 0.50 -8.56
C LEU A 504 -8.39 0.08 -9.47
N THR A 505 -8.25 0.73 -10.62
CA THR A 505 -7.14 0.45 -11.55
C THR A 505 -5.80 0.90 -10.96
N THR A 506 -5.76 2.02 -10.22
CA THR A 506 -4.58 2.46 -9.47
C THR A 506 -4.18 1.40 -8.46
N ASP A 507 -5.09 0.91 -7.62
CA ASP A 507 -4.80 -0.13 -6.62
C ASP A 507 -4.29 -1.43 -7.28
N ILE A 508 -4.93 -1.82 -8.39
CA ILE A 508 -4.55 -3.03 -9.14
C ILE A 508 -3.13 -2.88 -9.70
N THR A 509 -2.90 -1.85 -10.52
CA THR A 509 -1.63 -1.65 -11.23
C THR A 509 -0.46 -1.29 -10.30
N SER A 510 -0.75 -0.85 -9.07
CA SER A 510 0.24 -0.60 -8.02
C SER A 510 0.37 -1.79 -7.06
N GLN A 511 -0.33 -1.78 -5.93
CA GLN A 511 -0.13 -2.70 -4.82
C GLN A 511 -0.54 -4.14 -5.14
N VAL A 512 -1.60 -4.36 -5.93
CA VAL A 512 -2.00 -5.75 -6.25
C VAL A 512 -0.94 -6.42 -7.12
N ILE A 513 -0.52 -5.78 -8.22
CA ILE A 513 0.50 -6.34 -9.10
C ILE A 513 1.83 -6.52 -8.37
N LEU A 514 2.26 -5.53 -7.58
CA LEU A 514 3.48 -5.64 -6.78
C LEU A 514 3.38 -6.79 -5.77
N GLY A 515 2.21 -6.97 -5.14
CA GLY A 515 1.96 -8.03 -4.17
C GLY A 515 1.93 -9.44 -4.78
N LEU A 516 1.68 -9.57 -6.08
CA LEU A 516 1.74 -10.85 -6.80
C LEU A 516 3.18 -11.29 -7.12
N GLU A 517 4.16 -10.38 -7.03
CA GLU A 517 5.56 -10.71 -7.30
C GLU A 517 6.13 -11.66 -6.24
N PRO A 518 6.98 -12.63 -6.61
CA PRO A 518 7.52 -13.63 -5.68
C PRO A 518 8.21 -13.02 -4.44
N GLU A 519 8.86 -11.87 -4.60
CA GLU A 519 9.57 -11.15 -3.53
C GLU A 519 8.63 -10.58 -2.46
N HIS A 520 7.39 -10.27 -2.84
CA HIS A 520 6.40 -9.56 -2.03
C HIS A 520 5.26 -10.45 -1.56
N TRP A 521 4.96 -11.52 -2.31
CA TRP A 521 3.84 -12.42 -2.06
C TRP A 521 3.82 -12.98 -0.64
N ASN A 522 4.90 -13.66 -0.24
CA ASN A 522 4.99 -14.29 1.07
C ASN A 522 5.12 -13.28 2.22
N ARG A 523 5.58 -12.06 1.92
CA ARG A 523 5.71 -11.02 2.94
C ARG A 523 4.38 -10.35 3.21
N TRP A 524 3.65 -9.91 2.19
CA TRP A 524 2.44 -9.12 2.39
C TRP A 524 1.35 -9.36 1.33
N GLY A 525 1.70 -9.73 0.10
CA GLY A 525 0.73 -9.90 -0.99
C GLY A 525 -0.37 -10.90 -0.65
N MET A 526 0.00 -12.06 -0.10
CA MET A 526 -0.95 -13.11 0.29
C MET A 526 -1.94 -12.70 1.40
N HIS A 527 -1.61 -11.67 2.16
CA HIS A 527 -2.43 -11.15 3.25
C HIS A 527 -3.28 -9.94 2.80
N TYR A 528 -2.71 -9.08 1.96
CA TYR A 528 -3.31 -7.86 1.44
C TYR A 528 -4.43 -8.12 0.43
N LEU A 529 -4.19 -8.96 -0.58
CA LEU A 529 -5.15 -9.24 -1.66
C LEU A 529 -6.54 -9.67 -1.14
N PRO A 530 -6.67 -10.65 -0.22
CA PRO A 530 -7.98 -11.04 0.31
C PRO A 530 -8.66 -9.91 1.12
N SER A 531 -7.88 -9.08 1.83
CA SER A 531 -8.43 -7.93 2.57
C SER A 531 -9.04 -6.89 1.63
N LEU A 532 -8.32 -6.55 0.54
CA LEU A 532 -8.80 -5.62 -0.48
C LEU A 532 -10.03 -6.17 -1.21
N ALA A 533 -9.98 -7.43 -1.67
CA ALA A 533 -11.09 -8.07 -2.38
C ALA A 533 -12.34 -8.16 -1.50
N ARG A 534 -12.20 -8.52 -0.21
CA ARG A 534 -13.34 -8.53 0.72
C ARG A 534 -13.93 -7.14 0.92
N SER A 535 -13.10 -6.11 1.00
CA SER A 535 -13.57 -4.72 1.15
C SER A 535 -14.37 -4.26 -0.07
N HIS A 536 -13.94 -4.58 -1.30
CA HIS A 536 -14.72 -4.34 -2.51
C HIS A 536 -15.99 -5.19 -2.60
N GLN A 537 -15.95 -6.46 -2.20
CA GLN A 537 -17.13 -7.32 -2.14
C GLN A 537 -18.16 -6.76 -1.15
N ARG A 538 -17.66 -6.19 -0.06
CA ARG A 538 -18.48 -5.57 0.97
C ARG A 538 -18.82 -4.10 0.71
N GLN A 539 -18.23 -3.47 -0.29
CA GLN A 539 -18.38 -2.03 -0.54
C GLN A 539 -18.19 -1.17 0.70
N GLN A 540 -17.16 -1.49 1.47
CA GLN A 540 -16.82 -0.81 2.70
C GLN A 540 -15.41 -0.24 2.56
N CYS A 541 -15.26 1.03 2.92
CA CYS A 541 -13.95 1.64 3.01
C CYS A 541 -13.27 1.07 4.25
N LEU A 542 -12.16 0.36 4.10
CA LEU A 542 -11.42 -0.25 5.21
C LEU A 542 -10.17 0.54 5.58
N ASN A 543 -9.62 1.32 4.66
CA ASN A 543 -8.47 2.17 4.94
C ASN A 543 -8.42 3.38 3.98
N PHE A 544 -7.62 4.38 4.34
CA PHE A 544 -7.41 5.58 3.52
C PHE A 544 -6.30 5.44 2.46
N LYS A 545 -5.57 4.32 2.41
CA LYS A 545 -4.40 4.16 1.53
C LYS A 545 -4.81 3.64 0.15
N ASP A 546 -5.78 2.75 0.10
CA ASP A 546 -6.29 2.17 -1.14
C ASP A 546 -7.33 3.12 -1.74
N GLU A 547 -7.04 3.67 -2.91
CA GLU A 547 -7.90 4.68 -3.55
C GLU A 547 -9.26 4.09 -3.93
N GLY A 548 -9.27 2.84 -4.42
CA GLY A 548 -10.47 2.12 -4.81
C GLY A 548 -11.41 1.83 -3.65
N LEU A 549 -10.95 1.91 -2.39
CA LEU A 549 -11.80 1.77 -1.21
C LEU A 549 -12.39 3.09 -0.73
N GLN A 550 -11.76 4.23 -1.04
CA GLN A 550 -12.21 5.56 -0.62
C GLN A 550 -13.50 6.02 -1.31
N VAL A 551 -13.88 5.34 -2.40
CA VAL A 551 -15.16 5.56 -3.09
C VAL A 551 -16.37 5.13 -2.24
N TYR A 552 -16.15 4.28 -1.22
CA TYR A 552 -17.19 3.79 -0.33
C TYR A 552 -17.38 4.71 0.88
N GLY A 553 -18.62 4.95 1.27
CA GLY A 553 -18.98 5.81 2.40
C GLY A 553 -18.86 7.31 2.12
N ARG A 554 -18.34 7.73 0.96
CA ARG A 554 -18.15 9.16 0.60
C ARG A 554 -19.44 9.97 0.44
N ASN A 555 -20.57 9.29 0.24
CA ASN A 555 -21.89 9.92 0.17
C ASN A 555 -22.69 9.74 1.47
N SER A 556 -22.09 9.12 2.49
CA SER A 556 -22.72 8.85 3.78
C SER A 556 -22.24 9.86 4.81
N THR A 557 -23.10 10.82 5.14
CA THR A 557 -22.82 11.85 6.16
C THR A 557 -22.54 11.22 7.53
N ILE A 558 -23.24 10.14 7.88
CA ILE A 558 -23.05 9.38 9.13
C ILE A 558 -21.68 8.70 9.14
N PHE A 559 -21.30 8.04 8.04
CA PHE A 559 -20.00 7.38 7.96
C PHE A 559 -18.86 8.40 8.07
N ILE A 560 -18.91 9.50 7.30
CA ILE A 560 -17.88 10.55 7.30
C ILE A 560 -17.74 11.17 8.69
N SER A 561 -18.84 11.65 9.28
CA SER A 561 -18.81 12.28 10.60
C SER A 561 -18.37 11.31 11.70
N THR A 562 -18.73 10.02 11.60
CA THR A 562 -18.29 9.00 12.54
C THR A 562 -16.80 8.69 12.39
N ARG A 563 -16.33 8.47 11.16
CA ARG A 563 -14.91 8.26 10.85
C ARG A 563 -14.06 9.41 11.36
N ASP A 564 -14.42 10.65 11.02
CA ASP A 564 -13.66 11.85 11.39
C ASP A 564 -13.58 12.04 12.91
N ARG A 565 -14.66 11.70 13.64
CA ARG A 565 -14.68 11.73 15.11
C ARG A 565 -13.78 10.64 15.73
N ILE A 566 -13.79 9.42 15.17
CA ILE A 566 -12.92 8.33 15.64
C ILE A 566 -11.45 8.67 15.33
N ASP A 567 -11.16 9.19 14.13
CA ASP A 567 -9.84 9.69 13.73
C ASP A 567 -9.33 10.76 14.73
N GLN A 568 -10.16 11.77 15.04
CA GLN A 568 -9.81 12.80 16.01
C GLN A 568 -9.52 12.20 17.40
N THR A 569 -10.28 11.17 17.79
CA THR A 569 -10.06 10.44 19.06
C THR A 569 -8.72 9.72 19.04
N PHE A 570 -8.42 8.98 17.96
CA PHE A 570 -7.14 8.31 17.75
C PHE A 570 -5.95 9.28 17.81
N ASP A 571 -6.04 10.39 17.07
CA ASP A 571 -5.00 11.42 17.01
C ASP A 571 -4.73 12.08 18.37
N SER A 572 -5.77 12.23 19.19
CA SER A 572 -5.70 12.90 20.49
C SER A 572 -5.22 11.99 21.62
N LEU A 573 -5.27 10.67 21.45
CA LEU A 573 -4.83 9.72 22.45
C LEU A 573 -3.29 9.71 22.55
N PRO A 574 -2.72 9.62 23.77
CA PRO A 574 -1.29 9.49 23.92
C PRO A 574 -0.80 8.19 23.28
N PRO A 575 0.41 8.18 22.67
CA PRO A 575 1.03 6.97 22.18
C PRO A 575 1.09 5.88 23.26
N PRO A 576 0.95 4.59 22.89
CA PRO A 576 1.02 3.50 23.85
C PRO A 576 2.37 3.48 24.57
N LYS A 577 2.35 3.04 25.85
CA LYS A 577 3.58 2.84 26.61
C LYS A 577 4.36 1.66 26.02
N PRO A 578 5.61 1.84 25.57
CA PRO A 578 6.39 0.78 24.92
C PRO A 578 6.81 -0.30 25.92
N SER A 579 6.29 -1.51 25.76
CA SER A 579 6.61 -2.64 26.63
C SER A 579 8.01 -3.22 26.39
N LEU A 580 8.56 -3.02 25.19
CA LEU A 580 9.85 -3.55 24.76
C LEU A 580 10.99 -2.53 24.83
N LYS A 581 10.75 -1.32 25.35
CA LYS A 581 11.74 -0.22 25.39
C LYS A 581 13.10 -0.62 25.97
N ASP A 582 13.09 -1.40 27.06
CA ASP A 582 14.30 -1.78 27.78
C ASP A 582 14.89 -3.12 27.29
N ARG A 583 14.31 -3.72 26.23
CA ARG A 583 14.78 -4.96 25.62
C ARG A 583 15.57 -4.65 24.34
N ALA A 584 16.74 -5.26 24.20
CA ALA A 584 17.51 -5.17 22.97
C ALA A 584 16.78 -5.90 21.83
N VAL A 585 16.40 -5.16 20.78
CA VAL A 585 15.80 -5.71 19.57
C VAL A 585 16.91 -5.93 18.54
N TYR A 586 17.02 -7.15 18.00
CA TYR A 586 18.02 -7.49 16.98
C TYR A 586 17.33 -7.79 15.65
N ARG A 587 17.79 -7.17 14.57
CA ARG A 587 17.32 -7.43 13.20
C ARG A 587 18.15 -8.57 12.57
N PRO A 588 17.55 -9.41 11.70
CA PRO A 588 18.31 -10.41 10.94
C PRO A 588 19.49 -9.77 10.19
N GLY A 589 20.70 -10.29 10.40
CA GLY A 589 21.93 -9.76 9.77
C GLY A 589 22.61 -8.60 10.52
N SER A 590 22.09 -8.13 11.65
CA SER A 590 22.72 -7.10 12.49
C SER A 590 23.25 -7.67 13.82
N ASN A 591 24.51 -7.39 14.15
CA ASN A 591 25.10 -7.72 15.45
C ASN A 591 24.89 -6.62 16.51
N SER A 592 24.33 -5.47 16.12
CA SER A 592 24.01 -4.37 17.03
C SER A 592 22.53 -4.41 17.41
N ALA A 593 22.19 -3.95 18.61
CA ALA A 593 20.80 -3.73 19.00
C ALA A 593 20.21 -2.50 18.30
N ALA A 594 18.93 -2.56 17.96
CA ALA A 594 18.22 -1.49 17.30
C ALA A 594 18.11 -0.25 18.22
N THR A 595 18.31 0.92 17.64
CA THR A 595 18.23 2.21 18.34
C THR A 595 16.77 2.54 18.62
N TYR A 596 16.46 2.85 19.88
CA TYR A 596 15.11 3.23 20.28
C TYR A 596 14.71 4.61 19.73
N SER A 597 13.56 4.68 19.06
CA SER A 597 12.97 5.89 18.47
C SER A 597 11.50 6.01 18.90
N PRO A 598 11.16 6.91 19.83
CA PRO A 598 9.81 6.99 20.40
C PRO A 598 8.78 7.55 19.41
N VAL A 599 7.55 7.04 19.47
CA VAL A 599 6.40 7.64 18.78
C VAL A 599 5.98 8.91 19.52
N ALA A 600 6.09 10.07 18.87
CA ALA A 600 5.79 11.36 19.48
C ALA A 600 4.28 11.64 19.56
N THR A 601 3.53 11.30 18.51
CA THR A 601 2.07 11.47 18.44
C THR A 601 1.45 10.45 17.49
N MET A 602 0.22 10.03 17.79
CA MET A 602 -0.52 9.08 16.95
C MET A 602 -0.96 9.70 15.62
N ALA A 603 -1.08 11.03 15.54
CA ALA A 603 -1.36 11.74 14.29
C ALA A 603 -0.32 11.47 13.19
N MET A 604 0.89 11.03 13.54
CA MET A 604 1.92 10.61 12.56
C MET A 604 1.48 9.41 11.71
N TYR A 605 0.60 8.56 12.23
CA TYR A 605 0.07 7.40 11.51
C TYR A 605 -1.13 7.72 10.63
N ARG A 606 -1.70 8.93 10.75
CA ARG A 606 -2.85 9.39 9.97
C ARG A 606 -2.42 10.29 8.81
N SER A 607 -1.77 9.71 7.83
CA SER A 607 -1.41 10.42 6.60
C SER A 607 -1.36 9.46 5.41
N CYS A 608 -2.25 9.66 4.44
CA CYS A 608 -2.29 8.91 3.19
C CYS A 608 -1.07 9.21 2.30
N SER A 609 -0.51 10.41 2.44
CA SER A 609 0.72 10.83 1.76
C SER A 609 1.97 10.56 2.58
N ALA A 610 1.85 9.99 3.79
CA ALA A 610 3.03 9.57 4.53
C ALA A 610 3.68 8.45 3.74
N PRO A 611 4.96 8.61 3.41
CA PRO A 611 5.62 7.63 2.59
C PRO A 611 5.64 6.26 3.27
N CYS A 612 5.65 5.18 2.47
CA CYS A 612 5.89 3.81 2.95
C CYS A 612 7.34 3.57 3.38
N PHE A 613 8.03 4.63 3.80
CA PHE A 613 9.38 4.64 4.31
C PHE A 613 9.39 5.54 5.55
N ALA A 614 10.01 5.05 6.62
CA ALA A 614 10.05 5.80 7.85
C ALA A 614 11.03 6.97 7.78
N GLY A 615 10.96 7.87 8.76
CA GLY A 615 11.82 9.06 8.82
C GLY A 615 13.33 8.74 8.80
N TRP A 616 13.75 7.53 9.13
CA TRP A 616 15.16 7.11 9.08
C TRP A 616 15.61 6.60 7.71
N CYS A 617 14.71 6.45 6.74
CA CYS A 617 15.09 6.12 5.38
C CYS A 617 15.92 7.25 4.77
N TYR A 618 16.92 6.89 3.97
CA TYR A 618 17.79 7.86 3.31
C TYR A 618 17.29 8.17 1.92
N VAL A 619 17.41 9.43 1.53
CA VAL A 619 17.24 9.89 0.15
C VAL A 619 18.53 10.58 -0.26
N ASP A 620 18.93 10.38 -1.51
CA ASP A 620 20.09 11.04 -2.07
C ASP A 620 19.74 12.52 -2.34
N THR A 621 20.46 13.42 -1.68
CA THR A 621 20.26 14.88 -1.73
C THR A 621 21.54 15.57 -2.18
N GLU A 622 21.48 16.87 -2.40
CA GLU A 622 22.67 17.66 -2.79
C GLU A 622 23.86 17.58 -1.81
N ASN A 623 23.59 17.26 -0.54
CA ASN A 623 24.60 17.12 0.53
C ASN A 623 24.91 15.65 0.85
N GLY A 624 24.69 14.73 -0.11
CA GLY A 624 24.79 13.29 0.07
C GLY A 624 23.49 12.67 0.59
N ARG A 625 23.59 11.57 1.35
CA ARG A 625 22.41 10.85 1.89
C ARG A 625 21.82 11.55 3.10
N THR A 626 20.62 12.12 2.95
CA THR A 626 19.87 12.75 4.05
C THR A 626 18.75 11.83 4.51
N ARG A 627 18.54 11.71 5.83
CA ARG A 627 17.37 10.97 6.35
C ARG A 627 16.09 11.74 6.02
N VAL A 628 15.02 11.04 5.73
CA VAL A 628 13.70 11.62 5.45
C VAL A 628 13.21 12.53 6.59
N SER A 629 13.51 12.19 7.84
CA SER A 629 13.21 12.97 9.05
C SER A 629 14.04 14.25 9.17
N ASP A 630 15.20 14.28 8.53
CA ASP A 630 16.10 15.42 8.50
C ASP A 630 15.82 16.34 7.29
N LEU A 631 14.95 15.93 6.37
CA LEU A 631 14.52 16.77 5.26
C LEU A 631 13.80 18.02 5.76
N ARG A 632 14.07 19.13 5.10
CA ARG A 632 13.41 20.41 5.34
C ARG A 632 12.90 20.94 4.01
N ARG A 633 11.86 21.78 4.06
CA ARG A 633 11.35 22.46 2.86
C ARG A 633 12.50 23.27 2.23
N GLY A 634 12.90 22.88 1.02
CA GLY A 634 14.06 23.45 0.32
C GLY A 634 15.21 22.46 0.07
N THR A 635 15.19 21.25 0.64
CA THR A 635 16.18 20.20 0.33
C THR A 635 16.03 19.72 -1.12
N LEU A 636 17.08 19.88 -1.93
CA LEU A 636 17.13 19.48 -3.35
C LEU A 636 17.51 18.00 -3.51
N MET A 637 16.86 17.30 -4.46
CA MET A 637 17.01 15.86 -4.71
C MET A 637 17.81 15.66 -6.00
N GLN A 638 18.98 15.01 -5.92
CA GLN A 638 19.87 14.91 -7.09
C GLN A 638 19.30 13.96 -8.16
N LYS A 639 18.65 14.52 -9.18
CA LYS A 639 18.22 13.79 -10.38
C LYS A 639 19.25 14.00 -11.48
N VAL A 640 20.04 12.96 -11.79
CA VAL A 640 21.06 12.99 -12.85
C VAL A 640 20.59 12.21 -14.08
N LEU A 641 20.66 12.86 -15.24
CA LEU A 641 20.44 12.24 -16.54
C LEU A 641 21.80 11.98 -17.22
N THR A 642 22.13 10.73 -17.51
CA THR A 642 23.30 10.42 -18.34
C THR A 642 22.94 10.47 -19.82
N ALA A 643 23.68 11.26 -20.59
CA ALA A 643 23.47 11.49 -22.01
C ALA A 643 24.60 10.86 -22.83
N ILE A 644 24.23 9.94 -23.72
CA ILE A 644 25.15 9.23 -24.59
C ILE A 644 24.76 9.52 -26.05
N ARG A 645 25.75 9.83 -26.88
CA ARG A 645 25.55 10.07 -28.31
C ARG A 645 26.01 8.88 -29.13
N VAL A 646 25.16 8.41 -30.03
CA VAL A 646 25.45 7.31 -30.96
C VAL A 646 25.28 7.81 -32.40
N HIS A 647 26.31 7.69 -33.23
CA HIS A 647 26.25 8.11 -34.64
C HIS A 647 27.17 7.24 -35.51
N LYS A 648 26.78 7.03 -36.77
CA LYS A 648 27.64 6.41 -37.80
C LYS A 648 28.29 7.48 -38.68
N GLN A 649 29.57 7.28 -39.03
CA GLN A 649 30.23 8.13 -40.01
C GLN A 649 29.71 7.85 -41.44
N GLN A 650 29.83 8.85 -42.32
CA GLN A 650 29.30 8.79 -43.68
C GLN A 650 30.01 7.74 -44.55
N SER A 651 31.28 7.43 -44.24
CA SER A 651 32.08 6.37 -44.85
C SER A 651 31.71 4.96 -44.40
N ASP A 652 30.91 4.82 -43.34
CA ASP A 652 30.69 3.57 -42.59
C ASP A 652 29.20 3.16 -42.56
N GLN A 653 28.37 3.79 -43.41
CA GLN A 653 26.92 3.54 -43.41
C GLN A 653 26.54 2.14 -43.91
N SER A 654 27.45 1.41 -44.57
CA SER A 654 27.23 0.04 -45.06
C SER A 654 27.63 -1.07 -44.08
N ALA A 655 28.40 -0.76 -43.01
CA ALA A 655 28.82 -1.73 -42.01
C ALA A 655 27.76 -1.88 -40.90
N PRO A 656 27.53 -3.07 -40.31
CA PRO A 656 26.58 -3.25 -39.20
C PRO A 656 27.02 -2.47 -37.94
N LEU A 657 26.05 -1.98 -37.16
CA LEU A 657 26.34 -1.27 -35.91
C LEU A 657 26.84 -2.26 -34.85
N ASP A 658 27.98 -1.98 -34.22
CA ASP A 658 28.40 -2.72 -33.03
C ASP A 658 27.64 -2.22 -31.79
N ILE A 659 26.67 -3.02 -31.35
CA ILE A 659 25.74 -2.68 -30.27
C ILE A 659 26.34 -2.97 -28.89
N ALA A 660 27.28 -3.91 -28.77
CA ALA A 660 27.76 -4.39 -27.48
C ALA A 660 28.42 -3.28 -26.62
N PRO A 661 29.27 -2.40 -27.16
CA PRO A 661 29.83 -1.28 -26.39
C PRO A 661 28.77 -0.29 -25.92
N ILE A 662 27.74 -0.04 -26.73
CA ILE A 662 26.64 0.88 -26.41
C ILE A 662 25.84 0.32 -25.22
N LEU A 663 25.45 -0.95 -25.28
CA LEU A 663 24.70 -1.60 -24.22
C LEU A 663 25.50 -1.68 -22.91
N ALA A 664 26.80 -1.96 -23.00
CA ALA A 664 27.67 -2.01 -21.83
C ALA A 664 27.74 -0.65 -21.10
N VAL A 665 27.81 0.45 -21.86
CA VAL A 665 27.84 1.80 -21.28
C VAL A 665 26.47 2.18 -20.70
N VAL A 666 25.36 1.85 -21.38
CA VAL A 666 24.00 2.11 -20.88
C VAL A 666 23.76 1.39 -19.54
N ASN A 667 24.11 0.10 -19.46
CA ASN A 667 23.93 -0.68 -18.25
C ASN A 667 24.77 -0.14 -17.08
N ARG A 668 26.00 0.30 -17.34
CA ARG A 668 26.81 0.97 -16.32
C ARG A 668 26.19 2.31 -15.90
N ALA A 669 25.73 3.12 -16.85
CA ALA A 669 25.13 4.42 -16.59
C ALA A 669 23.85 4.33 -15.75
N LEU A 670 23.04 3.29 -15.94
CA LEU A 670 21.89 3.00 -15.08
C LEU A 670 22.27 2.68 -13.62
N GLY A 671 23.53 2.38 -13.34
CA GLY A 671 24.05 2.17 -11.99
C GLY A 671 24.30 3.45 -11.19
N TYR A 672 24.48 4.60 -11.86
CA TYR A 672 24.80 5.89 -11.22
C TYR A 672 23.95 7.07 -11.74
N SER A 673 22.89 6.81 -12.50
CA SER A 673 21.99 7.85 -13.00
C SER A 673 20.53 7.45 -12.87
N THR A 674 19.68 8.46 -12.68
CA THR A 674 18.23 8.28 -12.57
C THR A 674 17.64 7.76 -13.88
N SER A 675 18.14 8.29 -15.00
CA SER A 675 17.78 7.85 -16.34
C SER A 675 18.97 8.01 -17.29
N VAL A 676 18.91 7.32 -18.43
CA VAL A 676 19.85 7.45 -19.55
C VAL A 676 19.10 7.98 -20.77
N ILE A 677 19.68 8.91 -21.52
CA ILE A 677 19.18 9.34 -22.82
C ILE A 677 20.21 9.04 -23.92
N LEU A 678 19.75 8.41 -25.00
CA LEU A 678 20.52 8.09 -26.18
C LEU A 678 20.15 9.04 -27.33
N ALA A 679 21.01 9.99 -27.66
CA ALA A 679 20.86 10.77 -28.89
C ALA A 679 21.44 9.99 -30.07
N VAL A 680 20.55 9.48 -30.93
CA VAL A 680 20.91 8.51 -31.98
C VAL A 680 20.77 9.11 -33.38
N SER A 681 21.87 9.13 -34.13
CA SER A 681 21.91 9.45 -35.56
C SER A 681 22.30 8.21 -36.36
N LEU A 682 21.34 7.29 -36.51
CA LEU A 682 21.51 5.98 -37.12
C LEU A 682 20.52 5.77 -38.27
N PRO A 683 20.86 4.94 -39.28
CA PRO A 683 19.88 4.40 -40.23
C PRO A 683 18.73 3.69 -39.50
N ALA A 684 17.54 3.68 -40.12
CA ALA A 684 16.34 3.12 -39.51
C ALA A 684 16.43 1.61 -39.18
N SER A 685 17.28 0.86 -39.87
CA SER A 685 17.56 -0.55 -39.57
C SER A 685 18.38 -0.70 -38.29
N ASP A 686 19.50 0.02 -38.19
CA ASP A 686 20.37 -0.03 -37.00
C ASP A 686 19.66 0.51 -35.75
N LEU A 687 18.79 1.51 -35.91
CA LEU A 687 17.98 2.02 -34.81
C LEU A 687 17.01 0.95 -34.30
N ARG A 688 16.38 0.16 -35.20
CA ARG A 688 15.53 -0.96 -34.79
C ARG A 688 16.34 -2.00 -34.03
N ASP A 689 17.49 -2.39 -34.55
CA ASP A 689 18.35 -3.39 -33.90
C ASP A 689 18.80 -2.93 -32.51
N LEU A 690 19.18 -1.66 -32.37
CA LEU A 690 19.50 -1.07 -31.06
C LEU A 690 18.30 -1.10 -30.10
N LEU A 691 17.09 -0.76 -30.56
CA LEU A 691 15.88 -0.79 -29.72
C LEU A 691 15.52 -2.21 -29.25
N THR A 692 15.90 -3.27 -29.98
CA THR A 692 15.62 -4.65 -29.57
C THR A 692 16.45 -5.12 -28.38
N VAL A 693 17.61 -4.52 -28.14
CA VAL A 693 18.54 -4.93 -27.07
C VAL A 693 18.47 -4.03 -25.83
N LEU A 694 17.84 -2.85 -25.96
CA LEU A 694 17.67 -1.94 -24.84
C LEU A 694 16.56 -2.45 -23.90
N PRO A 695 16.53 -1.98 -22.62
CA PRO A 695 15.50 -2.37 -21.67
C PRO A 695 14.07 -2.19 -22.21
N GLN A 696 13.14 -3.06 -21.81
CA GLN A 696 11.76 -3.06 -22.32
C GLN A 696 10.98 -1.77 -22.01
N ASP A 697 11.39 -1.02 -20.98
CA ASP A 697 10.83 0.27 -20.60
C ASP A 697 11.45 1.45 -21.36
N THR A 698 12.22 1.18 -22.43
CA THR A 698 12.81 2.23 -23.27
C THR A 698 11.73 3.03 -23.99
N VAL A 699 11.78 4.36 -23.85
CA VAL A 699 10.84 5.28 -24.51
C VAL A 699 11.54 6.04 -25.62
N LEU A 700 10.95 6.02 -26.82
CA LEU A 700 11.31 6.95 -27.88
C LEU A 700 10.77 8.34 -27.53
N VAL A 701 11.64 9.34 -27.52
CA VAL A 701 11.25 10.72 -27.24
C VAL A 701 10.52 11.25 -28.47
N ASP A 702 9.20 11.35 -28.37
CA ASP A 702 8.34 12.15 -29.24
C ASP A 702 7.84 13.40 -28.48
N ASP A 703 7.18 14.32 -29.19
CA ASP A 703 6.76 15.61 -28.63
C ASP A 703 5.61 15.51 -27.60
N GLU A 704 5.07 14.32 -27.30
CA GLU A 704 3.84 14.16 -26.49
C GLU A 704 3.94 13.21 -25.29
N ILE A 705 4.98 12.38 -25.15
CA ILE A 705 5.03 11.35 -24.08
C ILE A 705 5.64 11.86 -22.76
N ASN A 706 4.82 11.85 -21.71
CA ASN A 706 5.20 12.19 -20.33
C ASN A 706 5.56 10.99 -19.42
N ASN A 707 5.73 9.79 -19.99
CA ASN A 707 6.00 8.60 -19.19
C ASN A 707 7.43 8.58 -18.63
N PRO A 708 7.62 8.28 -17.33
CA PRO A 708 8.94 8.05 -16.76
C PRO A 708 9.52 6.75 -17.33
N ALA A 709 10.75 6.81 -17.83
CA ALA A 709 11.50 5.67 -18.35
C ALA A 709 12.92 5.65 -17.78
N LYS A 710 13.52 4.45 -17.66
CA LYS A 710 14.94 4.32 -17.33
C LYS A 710 15.84 4.69 -18.52
N VAL A 711 15.40 4.39 -19.74
CA VAL A 711 16.13 4.71 -20.96
C VAL A 711 15.23 5.49 -21.92
N TYR A 712 15.74 6.63 -22.38
CA TYR A 712 15.13 7.43 -23.44
C TYR A 712 15.97 7.34 -24.70
N VAL A 713 15.32 7.29 -25.85
CA VAL A 713 16.00 7.35 -27.15
C VAL A 713 15.49 8.58 -27.88
N LEU A 714 16.39 9.51 -28.19
CA LEU A 714 16.13 10.72 -28.94
C LEU A 714 16.67 10.56 -30.38
N PRO A 715 15.81 10.26 -31.37
CA PRO A 715 16.22 10.17 -32.75
C PRO A 715 16.63 11.54 -33.27
N PHE A 716 17.80 11.63 -33.90
CA PHE A 716 18.33 12.89 -34.40
C PHE A 716 18.96 12.70 -35.78
N THR A 717 18.46 13.42 -36.78
CA THR A 717 18.96 13.33 -38.15
C THR A 717 19.89 14.51 -38.46
N ARG A 718 21.14 14.20 -38.86
CA ARG A 718 22.12 15.22 -39.29
C ARG A 718 21.61 16.10 -40.44
N ALA A 719 20.77 15.54 -41.31
CA ALA A 719 20.17 16.25 -42.43
C ALA A 719 19.23 17.40 -41.99
N THR A 720 18.57 17.24 -40.84
CA THR A 720 17.53 18.17 -40.37
C THR A 720 18.09 19.19 -39.37
N TYR A 721 19.06 18.79 -38.55
CA TYR A 721 19.44 19.54 -37.35
C TYR A 721 20.93 19.88 -37.24
N GLY A 722 21.71 19.80 -38.32
CA GLY A 722 23.14 20.13 -38.26
C GLY A 722 23.99 19.01 -37.65
N ARG A 723 25.15 19.34 -37.04
CA ARG A 723 26.14 18.30 -36.68
C ARG A 723 25.91 17.75 -35.27
N PHE A 724 26.39 18.42 -34.23
CA PHE A 724 26.50 17.93 -32.85
C PHE A 724 25.81 18.83 -31.80
N VAL A 725 25.96 20.15 -31.83
CA VAL A 725 25.41 21.10 -30.86
C VAL A 725 23.88 21.03 -30.74
N PRO A 726 23.10 20.93 -31.83
CA PRO A 726 21.64 20.93 -31.67
C PRO A 726 21.13 19.65 -30.99
N ALA A 727 21.82 18.51 -31.16
CA ALA A 727 21.51 17.29 -30.42
C ALA A 727 21.81 17.44 -28.92
N LEU A 728 22.93 18.08 -28.57
CA LEU A 728 23.28 18.37 -27.18
C LEU A 728 22.25 19.32 -26.55
N ASN A 729 21.81 20.34 -27.29
CA ASN A 729 20.80 21.28 -26.80
C ASN A 729 19.41 20.65 -26.66
N ALA A 730 19.05 19.70 -27.52
CA ALA A 730 17.81 18.92 -27.37
C ALA A 730 17.84 18.07 -26.08
N ILE A 731 18.99 17.45 -25.77
CA ILE A 731 19.19 16.75 -24.50
C ILE A 731 19.06 17.70 -23.30
N VAL A 732 19.68 18.88 -23.37
CA VAL A 732 19.60 19.88 -22.29
C VAL A 732 18.16 20.35 -22.07
N ALA A 733 17.42 20.61 -23.15
CA ALA A 733 16.01 20.98 -23.09
C ALA A 733 15.17 19.84 -22.48
N PHE A 734 15.39 18.61 -22.93
CA PHE A 734 14.73 17.43 -22.36
C PHE A 734 15.00 17.29 -20.86
N ALA A 735 16.27 17.40 -20.45
CA ALA A 735 16.68 17.30 -19.06
C ALA A 735 16.02 18.36 -18.19
N HIS A 736 16.03 19.62 -18.65
CA HIS A 736 15.41 20.73 -17.94
C HIS A 736 13.89 20.56 -17.83
N ASN A 737 13.21 20.22 -18.93
CA ASN A 737 11.75 20.04 -18.96
C ASN A 737 11.28 18.86 -18.11
N LYS A 738 12.08 17.79 -17.99
CA LYS A 738 11.79 16.63 -17.13
C LYS A 738 12.25 16.83 -15.68
N GLY A 739 12.82 17.99 -15.35
CA GLY A 739 13.22 18.34 -13.98
C GLY A 739 14.46 17.60 -13.48
N PHE A 740 15.39 17.23 -14.36
CA PHE A 740 16.71 16.77 -13.96
C PHE A 740 17.57 17.95 -13.50
N GLU A 741 18.37 17.75 -12.46
CA GLU A 741 19.26 18.79 -11.91
C GLU A 741 20.61 18.80 -12.63
N GLY A 742 21.08 17.62 -13.06
CA GLY A 742 22.35 17.44 -13.75
C GLY A 742 22.22 16.62 -15.04
N VAL A 743 23.01 16.97 -16.05
CA VAL A 743 23.22 16.19 -17.28
C VAL A 743 24.67 15.76 -17.36
N LEU A 744 24.93 14.46 -17.29
CA LEU A 744 26.25 13.87 -17.49
C LEU A 744 26.42 13.49 -18.96
N PHE A 745 27.25 14.19 -19.71
CA PHE A 745 27.65 13.76 -21.05
C PHE A 745 28.77 12.74 -20.95
N GLN A 746 28.58 11.60 -21.61
CA GLN A 746 29.52 10.48 -21.60
C GLN A 746 29.71 9.88 -22.99
N SER A 747 30.98 9.68 -23.37
CA SER A 747 31.36 8.93 -24.56
C SER A 747 31.19 7.42 -24.33
N VAL A 748 30.77 6.70 -25.39
CA VAL A 748 30.70 5.22 -25.39
C VAL A 748 32.08 4.58 -25.15
N GLU A 749 33.16 5.30 -25.44
CA GLU A 749 34.55 4.82 -25.32
C GLU A 749 35.13 4.96 -23.91
N VAL A 750 34.40 5.58 -22.98
CA VAL A 750 34.90 5.86 -21.62
C VAL A 750 34.26 4.92 -20.60
N ASN A 751 35.13 4.24 -19.87
CA ASN A 751 34.78 3.55 -18.64
C ASN A 751 34.99 4.50 -17.46
N VAL A 752 34.02 4.53 -16.56
CA VAL A 752 34.05 5.33 -15.34
C VAL A 752 33.40 4.51 -14.24
N GLU A 753 34.01 4.53 -13.05
CA GLU A 753 33.45 3.92 -11.86
C GLU A 753 32.33 4.79 -11.28
N PRO A 754 31.24 4.19 -10.73
CA PRO A 754 30.13 4.94 -10.13
C PRO A 754 30.57 5.97 -9.08
N GLU A 755 31.59 5.64 -8.28
CA GLU A 755 32.12 6.50 -7.21
C GLU A 755 32.75 7.80 -7.76
N ASP A 756 33.40 7.74 -8.93
CA ASP A 756 33.99 8.92 -9.58
C ASP A 756 32.89 9.87 -10.08
N VAL A 757 31.79 9.32 -10.62
CA VAL A 757 30.64 10.11 -11.07
C VAL A 757 29.97 10.80 -9.88
N GLU A 758 29.79 10.08 -8.76
CA GLU A 758 29.23 10.63 -7.53
C GLU A 758 30.05 11.83 -7.03
N LYS A 759 31.38 11.71 -6.99
CA LYS A 759 32.28 12.83 -6.63
C LYS A 759 32.13 14.03 -7.57
N MET A 760 31.95 13.80 -8.87
CA MET A 760 31.75 14.88 -9.85
C MET A 760 30.41 15.60 -9.68
N VAL A 761 29.34 14.89 -9.30
CA VAL A 761 28.01 15.46 -9.08
C VAL A 761 28.02 16.48 -7.93
N HIS A 762 28.78 16.21 -6.87
CA HIS A 762 28.88 17.08 -5.68
C HIS A 762 29.58 18.43 -5.96
N LEU A 763 30.42 18.53 -6.99
CA LEU A 763 31.28 19.71 -7.21
C LEU A 763 30.61 20.90 -7.93
N CYS A 764 29.42 20.68 -8.53
CA CYS A 764 28.51 21.64 -9.17
C CYS A 764 29.09 22.75 -10.10
N THR A 765 28.49 22.82 -11.31
CA THR A 765 28.80 23.61 -12.53
C THR A 765 30.04 23.18 -13.32
N GLY A 766 29.78 22.56 -14.48
CA GLY A 766 30.76 22.27 -15.54
C GLY A 766 31.96 21.46 -15.05
N VAL A 767 31.72 20.24 -14.57
CA VAL A 767 32.76 19.38 -13.98
C VAL A 767 33.11 18.26 -14.94
N GLY A 768 34.38 18.09 -15.30
CA GLY A 768 34.83 17.03 -16.22
C GLY A 768 36.01 16.23 -15.67
N LYS A 769 36.13 14.97 -16.10
CA LYS A 769 37.31 14.13 -15.81
C LYS A 769 38.49 14.57 -16.66
N ALA A 770 39.65 14.72 -16.04
CA ALA A 770 40.93 14.92 -16.70
C ALA A 770 41.36 13.61 -17.35
N PHE A 771 41.74 13.70 -18.62
CA PHE A 771 42.35 12.62 -19.40
C PHE A 771 43.79 12.98 -19.72
N ASP A 772 44.64 12.01 -20.07
CA ASP A 772 46.07 12.20 -20.37
C ASP A 772 46.37 13.33 -21.39
N ALA A 773 45.43 13.60 -22.29
CA ALA A 773 45.55 14.64 -23.31
C ALA A 773 45.22 16.07 -22.81
N HIS A 774 44.72 16.22 -21.58
CA HIS A 774 44.50 17.53 -20.96
C HIS A 774 45.83 18.14 -20.51
N THR A 775 45.90 19.47 -20.55
CA THR A 775 46.98 20.21 -19.88
C THR A 775 46.59 20.44 -18.43
N PHE A 776 46.62 19.38 -17.62
CA PHE A 776 46.26 19.46 -16.20
C PHE A 776 47.38 20.09 -15.37
N GLN A 777 47.06 21.07 -14.53
CA GLN A 777 47.99 21.66 -13.58
C GLN A 777 47.66 21.22 -12.15
N GLN A 778 48.57 20.46 -11.54
CA GLN A 778 48.44 20.07 -10.14
C GLN A 778 48.65 21.30 -9.24
N ALA A 779 47.88 21.39 -8.17
CA ALA A 779 48.01 22.48 -7.21
C ALA A 779 49.33 22.38 -6.42
N LEU A 780 49.85 23.52 -5.97
CA LEU A 780 51.04 23.59 -5.10
C LEU A 780 50.74 22.93 -3.74
N PRO A 781 51.75 22.45 -2.98
CA PRO A 781 51.55 21.70 -1.73
C PRO A 781 50.64 22.36 -0.68
N ASP A 782 50.51 23.69 -0.71
CA ASP A 782 49.71 24.48 0.24
C ASP A 782 48.28 24.81 -0.26
N ASN A 783 47.89 24.40 -1.48
CA ASN A 783 46.57 24.64 -2.08
C ASN A 783 45.94 23.35 -2.61
N ALA A 784 44.64 23.14 -2.38
CA ALA A 784 43.91 21.99 -2.92
C ALA A 784 43.41 22.18 -4.37
N VAL A 785 43.44 23.41 -4.89
CA VAL A 785 42.86 23.80 -6.20
C VAL A 785 43.84 24.68 -6.97
N SER A 786 44.05 24.39 -8.25
CA SER A 786 44.82 25.23 -9.17
C SER A 786 43.89 26.02 -10.10
N GLN A 787 44.10 27.34 -10.22
CA GLN A 787 43.33 28.19 -11.14
C GLN A 787 44.09 28.37 -12.45
N VAL A 788 43.50 27.90 -13.55
CA VAL A 788 44.12 27.83 -14.87
C VAL A 788 43.29 28.62 -15.88
N TYR A 789 43.94 29.24 -16.86
CA TYR A 789 43.22 29.87 -17.97
C TYR A 789 42.46 28.85 -18.80
N LEU A 790 41.23 29.19 -19.19
CA LEU A 790 40.42 28.39 -20.10
C LEU A 790 41.06 28.32 -21.49
N THR A 791 41.41 27.11 -21.93
CA THR A 791 41.84 26.77 -23.27
C THR A 791 41.11 25.50 -23.71
N GLY A 792 41.34 25.04 -24.95
CA GLY A 792 40.74 23.80 -25.42
C GLY A 792 41.29 22.56 -24.73
N ARG A 793 42.46 22.64 -24.08
CA ARG A 793 43.10 21.55 -23.33
C ARG A 793 43.01 21.66 -21.81
N THR A 794 42.54 22.77 -21.27
CA THR A 794 42.29 22.94 -19.83
C THR A 794 40.81 22.89 -19.48
N CYS A 795 39.90 23.03 -20.44
CA CYS A 795 38.46 22.93 -20.20
C CYS A 795 38.00 21.46 -19.99
N PRO A 796 36.93 21.23 -19.20
CA PRO A 796 36.28 19.93 -19.12
C PRO A 796 35.64 19.56 -20.46
N TRP A 797 35.89 18.34 -20.94
CA TRP A 797 35.31 17.83 -22.20
C TRP A 797 34.07 16.97 -21.94
N ASN A 798 33.05 17.11 -22.78
CA ASN A 798 31.83 16.29 -22.81
C ASN A 798 32.10 14.80 -23.12
N THR A 799 33.37 14.41 -23.34
CA THR A 799 33.80 13.01 -23.29
C THR A 799 33.41 12.36 -21.95
N LEU A 800 33.54 13.10 -20.85
CA LEU A 800 32.97 12.77 -19.55
C LEU A 800 32.86 14.06 -18.72
N ALA A 801 31.70 14.72 -18.77
CA ALA A 801 31.46 15.94 -18.02
C ALA A 801 30.00 16.09 -17.57
N ILE A 802 29.79 16.55 -16.35
CA ILE A 802 28.48 16.86 -15.78
C ILE A 802 28.22 18.36 -15.75
N TRP A 803 27.03 18.72 -16.19
CA TRP A 803 26.55 20.10 -16.24
C TRP A 803 25.29 20.24 -15.41
N ASN A 804 25.13 21.38 -14.74
CA ASN A 804 23.86 21.72 -14.12
C ASN A 804 22.83 22.04 -15.22
N ALA A 805 21.76 21.25 -15.30
CA ALA A 805 20.79 21.31 -16.39
C ALA A 805 20.11 22.69 -16.47
N SER A 806 19.70 23.23 -15.31
CA SER A 806 19.01 24.52 -15.24
C SER A 806 19.90 25.71 -15.60
N LYS A 807 21.19 25.65 -15.28
CA LYS A 807 22.15 26.69 -15.68
C LYS A 807 22.49 26.56 -17.16
N LEU A 808 22.78 25.35 -17.64
CA LEU A 808 23.09 25.09 -19.06
C LEU A 808 21.92 25.44 -19.97
N ALA A 809 20.67 25.17 -19.57
CA ALA A 809 19.46 25.49 -20.33
C ALA A 809 19.27 27.00 -20.61
N ARG A 810 19.94 27.89 -19.87
CA ARG A 810 19.86 29.35 -20.09
C ARG A 810 20.46 29.79 -21.42
N THR A 811 21.43 29.02 -21.94
CA THR A 811 22.11 29.32 -23.22
C THR A 811 22.14 28.13 -24.17
N GLY A 812 22.11 26.91 -23.63
CA GLY A 812 22.60 25.71 -24.31
C GLY A 812 24.11 25.79 -24.59
N PHE A 813 24.60 24.80 -25.32
CA PHE A 813 25.85 24.88 -26.05
C PHE A 813 25.70 25.82 -27.25
N LEU A 814 26.72 26.62 -27.51
CA LEU A 814 26.65 27.68 -28.52
C LEU A 814 26.79 27.14 -29.94
N LEU A 815 25.82 27.47 -30.80
CA LEU A 815 25.80 27.06 -32.21
C LEU A 815 27.02 27.55 -33.01
N THR A 816 27.66 28.64 -32.57
CA THR A 816 28.93 29.14 -33.10
C THR A 816 30.10 28.17 -32.94
N SER A 817 29.93 27.10 -32.17
CA SER A 817 30.92 26.03 -32.06
C SER A 817 30.88 25.10 -33.27
N GLU A 818 29.81 25.12 -34.07
CA GLU A 818 29.70 24.37 -35.32
C GLU A 818 29.99 25.21 -36.57
N THR A 819 29.75 26.52 -36.47
CA THR A 819 29.86 27.47 -37.57
C THR A 819 31.17 28.25 -37.44
N ASN A 820 31.85 28.49 -38.57
CA ASN A 820 33.13 29.22 -38.59
C ASN A 820 34.29 28.55 -37.81
N THR A 821 34.31 27.21 -37.75
CA THR A 821 35.44 26.42 -37.26
C THR A 821 36.63 26.51 -38.24
N PRO A 822 37.88 26.71 -37.77
CA PRO A 822 39.05 26.78 -38.65
C PRO A 822 39.21 25.53 -39.55
N PRO A 823 39.77 25.66 -40.76
CA PRO A 823 40.03 24.51 -41.63
C PRO A 823 40.88 23.45 -40.91
N ASN A 824 40.54 22.17 -41.08
CA ASN A 824 41.23 21.03 -40.45
C ASN A 824 41.22 21.01 -38.91
N SER A 825 40.24 21.67 -38.28
CA SER A 825 40.09 21.69 -36.82
C SER A 825 38.80 21.03 -36.34
N SER A 826 38.79 20.59 -35.08
CA SER A 826 37.63 19.94 -34.47
C SER A 826 36.90 20.87 -33.53
N ALA A 827 35.58 20.82 -33.57
CA ALA A 827 34.78 21.68 -32.71
C ALA A 827 34.95 21.38 -31.22
N ILE A 828 34.78 22.43 -30.42
CA ILE A 828 34.81 22.40 -28.96
C ILE A 828 33.74 23.34 -28.44
N GLU A 829 32.60 22.77 -28.06
CA GLU A 829 31.43 23.51 -27.61
C GLU A 829 31.51 23.94 -26.14
N GLU A 830 32.32 23.25 -25.33
CA GLU A 830 32.41 23.44 -23.89
C GLU A 830 33.09 24.77 -23.55
N ALA A 831 34.22 25.05 -24.20
CA ALA A 831 35.01 26.26 -23.95
C ALA A 831 34.24 27.58 -24.18
N PRO A 832 33.62 27.84 -25.35
CA PRO A 832 32.85 29.06 -25.55
C PRO A 832 31.61 29.14 -24.64
N THR A 833 31.02 27.99 -24.28
CA THR A 833 29.89 27.92 -23.33
C THR A 833 30.32 28.33 -21.92
N ILE A 834 31.47 27.82 -21.42
CA ILE A 834 32.04 28.21 -20.12
C ILE A 834 32.38 29.69 -20.09
N ALA A 835 33.05 30.19 -21.14
CA ALA A 835 33.42 31.60 -21.24
C ALA A 835 32.19 32.52 -21.18
N LEU A 836 31.13 32.17 -21.90
CA LEU A 836 29.88 32.92 -21.86
C LEU A 836 29.20 32.83 -20.49
N HIS A 837 29.15 31.64 -19.88
CA HIS A 837 28.52 31.43 -18.57
C HIS A 837 29.22 32.17 -17.44
N GLN A 838 30.55 32.21 -17.44
CA GLN A 838 31.32 32.99 -16.47
C GLN A 838 31.13 34.49 -16.68
N LYS A 839 30.94 34.93 -17.93
CA LYS A 839 30.65 36.33 -18.24
C LYS A 839 29.24 36.76 -17.84
N LEU A 840 28.23 35.94 -18.13
CA LEU A 840 26.83 36.23 -17.83
C LEU A 840 26.50 36.07 -16.34
N PHE A 841 27.14 35.13 -15.66
CA PHE A 841 26.87 34.79 -14.26
C PHE A 841 28.16 34.74 -13.43
N PRO A 842 28.82 35.90 -13.22
CA PRO A 842 30.07 35.97 -12.48
C PRO A 842 29.89 35.43 -11.05
N GLY A 843 30.83 34.58 -10.62
CA GLY A 843 30.79 33.94 -9.29
C GLY A 843 29.76 32.81 -9.11
N GLN A 844 28.90 32.56 -10.11
CA GLN A 844 27.87 31.50 -10.05
C GLN A 844 28.13 30.35 -11.03
N SER A 845 29.06 30.53 -11.97
CA SER A 845 29.42 29.55 -13.01
C SER A 845 30.86 29.10 -12.81
N ARG A 846 31.08 28.04 -12.04
CA ARG A 846 32.40 27.41 -11.94
C ARG A 846 32.59 26.46 -13.12
N ALA A 847 33.85 26.18 -13.44
CA ALA A 847 34.22 25.11 -14.36
C ALA A 847 35.39 24.38 -13.72
N ILE A 848 35.29 23.07 -13.61
CA ILE A 848 36.21 22.25 -12.81
C ILE A 848 36.68 21.08 -13.67
N LEU A 849 38.00 20.90 -13.74
CA LEU A 849 38.63 19.72 -14.30
C LEU A 849 39.20 18.88 -13.16
N VAL A 850 38.79 17.62 -13.08
CA VAL A 850 39.07 16.73 -11.94
C VAL A 850 39.97 15.58 -12.37
N GLN A 851 41.07 15.36 -11.65
CA GLN A 851 41.94 14.19 -11.83
C GLN A 851 41.79 13.23 -10.64
N PHE A 852 41.53 11.95 -10.94
CA PHE A 852 41.41 10.86 -9.95
C PHE A 852 42.74 10.08 -9.82
N GLU A 853 42.93 9.35 -8.71
CA GLU A 853 44.17 8.58 -8.44
C GLU A 853 44.38 7.38 -9.37
N ALA A 854 43.32 6.73 -9.84
CA ALA A 854 43.43 5.63 -10.80
C ALA A 854 43.85 6.17 -12.17
N LYS A 855 44.93 5.62 -12.75
CA LYS A 855 45.37 5.93 -14.13
C LYS A 855 44.44 5.27 -15.15
N ASP A 856 43.21 5.73 -15.22
CA ASP A 856 42.31 5.39 -16.32
C ASP A 856 42.61 6.30 -17.50
N GLY A 857 43.59 5.87 -18.31
CA GLY A 857 43.75 6.42 -19.65
C GLY A 857 42.52 6.14 -20.52
N TRP A 858 42.46 6.74 -21.71
CA TRP A 858 41.49 6.35 -22.73
C TRP A 858 41.52 4.82 -22.88
N GLY A 859 40.41 4.13 -22.68
CA GLY A 859 40.30 2.66 -22.72
C GLY A 859 40.49 2.06 -24.13
N THR A 860 41.25 2.74 -24.99
CA THR A 860 41.41 2.45 -26.41
C THR A 860 42.87 2.16 -26.70
N VAL A 861 43.20 0.86 -26.85
CA VAL A 861 44.35 0.45 -27.66
C VAL A 861 43.94 0.70 -29.11
N TRP A 862 44.43 1.79 -29.71
CA TRP A 862 44.10 2.13 -31.10
C TRP A 862 44.79 1.14 -32.05
N THR A 863 44.09 0.10 -32.49
CA THR A 863 44.58 -0.87 -33.47
C THR A 863 44.51 -0.35 -34.91
N ASP A 864 43.76 0.74 -35.14
CA ASP A 864 43.57 1.39 -36.45
C ASP A 864 44.45 2.66 -36.59
N PRO A 865 45.43 2.66 -37.52
CA PRO A 865 46.32 3.79 -37.79
C PRO A 865 45.59 5.08 -38.23
N ALA A 866 44.50 4.97 -38.98
CA ALA A 866 43.77 6.13 -39.51
C ALA A 866 43.02 6.86 -38.39
N ARG A 867 42.47 6.11 -37.44
CA ARG A 867 41.80 6.64 -36.24
C ARG A 867 42.79 7.29 -35.28
N ALA A 868 43.99 6.73 -35.13
CA ALA A 868 45.08 7.31 -34.35
C ALA A 868 45.56 8.65 -34.94
N GLU A 869 45.72 8.73 -36.26
CA GLU A 869 46.14 9.95 -36.95
C GLU A 869 45.06 11.05 -36.88
N TRP A 870 43.78 10.67 -37.03
CA TRP A 870 42.65 11.58 -36.83
C TRP A 870 42.60 12.13 -35.39
N HIS A 871 42.82 11.27 -34.40
CA HIS A 871 42.85 11.67 -32.99
C HIS A 871 44.00 12.65 -32.70
N ALA A 872 45.20 12.39 -33.24
CA ALA A 872 46.34 13.30 -33.11
C ALA A 872 46.05 14.69 -33.71
N ARG A 873 45.43 14.75 -34.90
CA ARG A 873 45.01 16.00 -35.55
C ARG A 873 43.91 16.73 -34.75
N LYS A 874 42.95 15.98 -34.20
CA LYS A 874 41.90 16.51 -33.31
C LYS A 874 42.49 17.15 -32.05
N MET A 875 43.47 16.50 -31.41
CA MET A 875 44.11 17.04 -30.21
C MET A 875 44.93 18.31 -30.50
N ALA A 876 45.68 18.32 -31.61
CA ALA A 876 46.50 19.47 -32.00
C ALA A 876 45.68 20.74 -32.30
N SER A 877 44.40 20.61 -32.63
CA SER A 877 43.53 21.72 -33.02
C SER A 877 42.59 22.23 -31.91
N LYS A 878 42.60 21.63 -30.71
CA LYS A 878 41.67 22.00 -29.63
C LYS A 878 41.82 23.45 -29.14
N ASP A 879 43.05 23.91 -28.92
CA ASP A 879 43.28 25.28 -28.41
C ASP A 879 42.97 26.34 -29.46
N THR A 880 43.34 26.09 -30.72
CA THR A 880 43.05 27.01 -31.84
C THR A 880 41.55 27.10 -32.10
N SER A 881 40.82 25.98 -31.98
CA SER A 881 39.36 25.94 -32.09
C SER A 881 38.67 26.67 -30.95
N ALA A 882 39.10 26.45 -29.70
CA ALA A 882 38.54 27.13 -28.54
C ALA A 882 38.72 28.66 -28.63
N ALA A 883 39.92 29.12 -28.99
CA ALA A 883 40.19 30.55 -29.18
C ALA A 883 39.33 31.17 -30.29
N ALA A 884 39.18 30.48 -31.43
CA ALA A 884 38.33 30.92 -32.52
C ALA A 884 36.85 31.00 -32.11
N HIS A 885 36.32 29.98 -31.43
CA HIS A 885 34.93 29.96 -30.99
C HIS A 885 34.62 31.03 -29.93
N ILE A 886 35.54 31.27 -28.99
CA ILE A 886 35.42 32.35 -27.99
C ILE A 886 35.47 33.72 -28.68
N SER A 887 36.30 33.88 -29.72
CA SER A 887 36.33 35.09 -30.54
C SER A 887 35.02 35.32 -31.30
N ASN A 888 34.42 34.26 -31.84
CA ASN A 888 33.16 34.33 -32.61
C ASN A 888 31.97 34.85 -31.77
N ILE A 889 32.02 34.67 -30.44
CA ILE A 889 30.98 35.17 -29.52
C ILE A 889 31.34 36.53 -28.90
N GLY A 890 32.40 37.18 -29.38
CA GLY A 890 32.81 38.52 -28.94
C GLY A 890 33.54 38.55 -27.60
N LEU A 891 34.06 37.41 -27.12
CA LEU A 891 34.77 37.30 -25.84
C LEU A 891 36.30 37.15 -26.00
N ALA A 892 36.84 37.50 -27.17
CA ALA A 892 38.29 37.49 -27.41
C ALA A 892 39.03 38.30 -26.33
N GLY A 893 40.05 37.68 -25.69
CA GLY A 893 40.82 38.31 -24.62
C GLY A 893 40.13 38.37 -23.25
N SER A 894 38.93 37.82 -23.10
CA SER A 894 38.28 37.71 -21.78
C SER A 894 39.00 36.69 -20.90
N VAL A 895 39.39 37.10 -19.69
CA VAL A 895 39.95 36.19 -18.68
C VAL A 895 38.84 35.28 -18.17
N THR A 896 38.97 33.99 -18.48
CA THR A 896 38.08 32.92 -18.03
C THR A 896 38.93 31.85 -17.35
N ILE A 897 38.51 31.39 -16.17
CA ILE A 897 39.31 30.53 -15.29
C ILE A 897 38.63 29.16 -15.14
N VAL A 898 39.42 28.10 -15.19
CA VAL A 898 39.01 26.74 -14.84
C VAL A 898 39.78 26.32 -13.60
N GLU A 899 39.10 25.66 -12.68
CA GLU A 899 39.71 25.09 -11.48
C GLU A 899 40.15 23.65 -11.77
N HIS A 900 41.39 23.31 -11.44
CA HIS A 900 41.94 21.97 -11.55
C HIS A 900 42.07 21.37 -10.16
N ILE A 901 41.43 20.23 -9.93
CA ILE A 901 41.32 19.58 -8.62
C ILE A 901 41.82 18.14 -8.74
N GLN A 902 42.74 17.75 -7.85
CA GLN A 902 43.14 16.37 -7.66
C GLN A 902 42.30 15.78 -6.52
N ILE A 903 41.63 14.64 -6.75
CA ILE A 903 40.88 13.93 -5.71
C ILE A 903 41.64 12.67 -5.31
N ASN A 904 41.98 12.57 -4.03
CA ASN A 904 42.67 11.41 -3.44
C ASN A 904 41.64 10.48 -2.76
N GLY A 905 41.95 9.19 -2.66
CA GLY A 905 41.00 8.11 -2.34
C GLY A 905 40.18 8.24 -1.04
N ASP A 906 40.52 9.15 -0.12
CA ASP A 906 39.88 9.30 1.20
C ASP A 906 39.37 10.71 1.54
N THR A 907 39.37 11.67 0.61
CA THR A 907 38.86 13.02 0.91
C THR A 907 37.34 13.12 0.67
N THR A 908 36.60 13.30 1.77
CA THR A 908 35.17 13.66 1.82
C THR A 908 34.84 14.94 1.09
#